data_AF-A0A1V5KVJ5-F1
#
_entry.id   AF-A0A1V5KVJ5-F1
#
_cell.length_a   1.000
_cell.length_b   1.000
_cell.length_c   1.000
_cell.angle_alpha   90.00
_cell.angle_beta   90.00
_cell.angle_gamma   90.00
#
_symmetry.space_group_name_H-M   'P 1'
#
loop_
_entity.id
_entity.type
_entity.pdbx_description
1 polymer ?
#
loop_
_entity_poly.entity_id
_entity_poly.type
_entity_poly.pdbx_seq_one_letter_code
_entity_poly.pdbx_strand_id
1 'polypeptide(L)'
;MFLLLLGLISSLMAQPSRDSRPRTSARLHKTAVDDYWHFHNAGNLGLTITNYGVIGEGYNNPDQPSCMYKLHADNMRYQIEHMSFGGLWVGGRSEADGAVHVSTAIVDGVFEAGEEGFEFTNSEAAGDTIQVRSTIVTSPYFSPHAVSHQDFVAVFTDLNTRVPGSDFEIPNHTPLGLSIRLESYAWNYSYTDAFVILNYTITNVSRYTIEDVFAGLWADAAVGNMNYTSIYTPGGGWSWYDNMNGFDQAYKLAYQFDADGDDGFAQSYFGLRYLGSSRRRDSVQVHYDQWRWSASAAMDFPEYVMPINDEGRYEVLRGRHTGRYYNDVTDGGIPTDPASRGSWMLVLSAGPLATLAPGGSTTVTFAVVCGLWATQESNDTPGRRANLRLNSDWAQIAYNGEDVDGDGKLDPNEDQNNNGILDGQEDVYRSDLDLNKNSRWDVGEPVFGDGDGHLDIEEDVHSNAIKGIQPGNGVIDRFILPSPPPSPNLLAVPGEGRVTLYWDKVSEEYEDPITREKDFEGYRIYSSPKTASSAEERTLLAEFDRINNLGYDTGFAAVQVDTVIDGRRYYYRYTNTELLSGWPGQYWFAVTAFDRGNPKNNLPSLESSVLENKMYAVIGSPARPAGSEFRVGVFPNPYRGQARWDGDSDRDRMLWFFNLPAEAEVRIYTLAGDLIDEFRHHGSSYRGEDVNLMQQKIGGSNTVLPGGLHAWDLISSYDQAIATGLYFFSVKNVETGEIQTGKFVIIK
;
A
#
# COMPACT_ATOMS: atom_id res chain seq x y z
N MET A 1 64.81 -43.64 40.66
CA MET A 1 64.86 -44.80 39.76
C MET A 1 63.95 -44.47 38.57
N PHE A 2 64.55 -44.21 37.40
CA PHE A 2 64.00 -44.01 36.03
C PHE A 2 62.62 -43.29 35.86
N LEU A 3 62.58 -42.01 35.46
CA LEU A 3 62.55 -41.45 34.07
C LEU A 3 61.31 -41.82 33.24
N LEU A 4 60.39 -40.87 33.03
CA LEU A 4 60.13 -40.28 31.70
C LEU A 4 59.24 -39.01 31.79
N LEU A 5 59.73 -37.94 31.18
CA LEU A 5 59.08 -36.65 30.93
C LEU A 5 58.18 -36.78 29.68
N LEU A 6 56.95 -36.25 29.69
CA LEU A 6 56.28 -35.74 28.48
C LEU A 6 55.06 -34.86 28.81
N GLY A 7 55.22 -33.58 28.46
CA GLY A 7 54.24 -32.58 28.00
C GLY A 7 52.79 -32.61 28.51
N LEU A 8 52.45 -31.60 29.33
CA LEU A 8 51.12 -30.99 29.31
C LEU A 8 50.90 -30.31 27.95
N ILE A 9 50.00 -30.85 27.14
CA ILE A 9 49.32 -30.13 26.07
C ILE A 9 47.82 -30.35 26.29
N SER A 10 47.15 -29.28 26.68
CA SER A 10 45.70 -29.15 26.58
C SER A 10 45.30 -29.26 25.11
N SER A 11 44.72 -30.40 24.74
CA SER A 11 43.98 -30.51 23.49
C SER A 11 42.64 -29.83 23.67
N LEU A 12 42.51 -28.62 23.13
CA LEU A 12 41.21 -28.10 22.71
C LEU A 12 40.67 -29.09 21.68
N MET A 13 39.76 -29.97 22.11
CA MET A 13 38.77 -30.50 21.18
C MET A 13 37.76 -29.39 20.98
N ALA A 14 37.99 -28.61 19.92
CA ALA A 14 36.99 -27.77 19.32
C ALA A 14 35.75 -28.63 19.05
N GLN A 15 34.67 -28.39 19.79
CA GLN A 15 33.34 -28.70 19.28
C GLN A 15 33.21 -27.96 17.94
N PRO A 16 32.69 -28.60 16.88
CA PRO A 16 32.35 -27.86 15.68
C PRO A 16 31.34 -26.79 16.11
N SER A 17 31.70 -25.53 15.83
CA SER A 17 30.80 -24.38 15.96
C SER A 17 29.46 -24.75 15.36
N ARG A 18 28.39 -24.71 16.17
CA ARG A 18 27.03 -24.67 15.65
C ARG A 18 26.97 -23.51 14.67
N ASP A 19 26.66 -23.87 13.43
CA ASP A 19 26.71 -23.04 12.24
C ASP A 19 26.10 -21.66 12.47
N SER A 20 26.94 -20.63 12.41
CA SER A 20 26.54 -19.22 12.40
C SER A 20 26.33 -18.79 10.94
N ARG A 21 25.36 -19.41 10.26
CA ARG A 21 24.97 -19.04 8.90
C ARG A 21 23.45 -18.90 8.83
N PRO A 22 22.90 -17.68 8.68
CA PRO A 22 21.62 -17.53 8.01
C PRO A 22 21.83 -18.08 6.60
N ARG A 23 21.07 -19.11 6.22
CA ARG A 23 21.04 -19.53 4.83
C ARG A 23 20.58 -18.32 4.01
N THR A 24 21.34 -18.03 2.97
CA THR A 24 21.00 -17.12 1.88
C THR A 24 19.50 -17.13 1.57
N SER A 25 18.87 -15.95 1.63
CA SER A 25 17.55 -15.55 1.08
C SER A 25 16.70 -16.70 0.54
N ALA A 26 15.76 -17.19 1.35
CA ALA A 26 14.81 -18.22 0.96
C ALA A 26 13.76 -17.59 0.02
N ARG A 27 13.99 -17.67 -1.29
CA ARG A 27 13.06 -17.15 -2.29
C ARG A 27 11.93 -18.14 -2.46
N LEU A 28 10.68 -17.68 -2.35
CA LEU A 28 9.54 -18.49 -2.79
C LEU A 28 9.63 -18.67 -4.31
N HIS A 29 10.15 -19.82 -4.73
CA HIS A 29 10.15 -20.23 -6.14
C HIS A 29 9.30 -21.48 -6.28
N LYS A 30 8.13 -21.33 -6.89
CA LYS A 30 7.39 -22.42 -7.49
C LYS A 30 7.62 -22.38 -8.99
N THR A 31 7.61 -23.55 -9.60
CA THR A 31 8.07 -23.78 -10.98
C THR A 31 6.95 -23.57 -12.01
N ALA A 32 5.81 -23.03 -11.56
CA ALA A 32 4.64 -22.68 -12.35
C ALA A 32 4.69 -21.20 -12.77
N VAL A 33 3.59 -20.66 -13.33
CA VAL A 33 3.45 -19.23 -13.64
C VAL A 33 3.20 -18.48 -12.34
N ASP A 34 4.23 -18.38 -11.51
CA ASP A 34 4.15 -17.72 -10.23
C ASP A 34 4.03 -16.23 -10.42
N ASP A 35 3.01 -15.66 -9.80
CA ASP A 35 2.84 -14.23 -9.70
C ASP A 35 2.99 -13.82 -8.24
N TYR A 36 4.13 -13.22 -7.92
CA TYR A 36 4.52 -12.82 -6.57
C TYR A 36 5.07 -11.39 -6.51
N TRP A 37 4.95 -10.62 -7.60
CA TRP A 37 5.44 -9.23 -7.71
C TRP A 37 4.34 -8.19 -7.55
N HIS A 38 3.07 -8.60 -7.43
CA HIS A 38 1.97 -7.69 -7.14
C HIS A 38 1.85 -7.44 -5.63
N PHE A 39 1.82 -6.17 -5.26
CA PHE A 39 1.56 -5.73 -3.90
C PHE A 39 0.63 -4.54 -3.89
N HIS A 40 -0.19 -4.46 -2.84
CA HIS A 40 -1.08 -3.32 -2.68
C HIS A 40 -0.24 -2.06 -2.45
N ASN A 41 -0.53 -0.99 -3.17
CA ASN A 41 0.17 0.29 -3.06
C ASN A 41 -0.76 1.49 -3.27
N ALA A 42 -2.07 1.27 -3.40
CA ALA A 42 -3.06 2.34 -3.45
C ALA A 42 -3.10 3.15 -2.14
N GLY A 43 -3.05 2.47 -0.98
CA GLY A 43 -2.99 3.08 0.35
C GLY A 43 -1.59 3.04 0.96
N ASN A 44 -1.50 3.20 2.29
CA ASN A 44 -0.23 3.16 3.03
C ASN A 44 0.16 1.76 3.53
N LEU A 45 -0.69 0.74 3.38
CA LEU A 45 -0.33 -0.64 3.69
C LEU A 45 0.10 -1.36 2.41
N GLY A 46 1.40 -1.54 2.29
CA GLY A 46 2.05 -2.38 1.29
C GLY A 46 1.92 -3.85 1.65
N LEU A 47 1.11 -4.63 0.94
CA LEU A 47 0.98 -6.07 1.17
C LEU A 47 1.16 -6.84 -0.13
N THR A 48 2.17 -7.68 -0.21
CA THR A 48 2.36 -8.59 -1.36
C THR A 48 1.31 -9.69 -1.35
N ILE A 49 0.71 -9.96 -2.51
CA ILE A 49 -0.26 -11.05 -2.74
C ILE A 49 0.32 -11.98 -3.79
N THR A 50 0.13 -13.29 -3.61
CA THR A 50 0.54 -14.30 -4.58
C THR A 50 -0.65 -15.00 -5.21
N ASN A 51 -0.47 -15.56 -6.41
CA ASN A 51 -1.49 -16.39 -7.06
C ASN A 51 -1.57 -17.83 -6.51
N TYR A 52 -0.90 -18.15 -5.40
CA TYR A 52 -0.89 -19.49 -4.80
C TYR A 52 -1.20 -19.48 -3.28
N GLY A 53 -1.80 -18.38 -2.79
CA GLY A 53 -2.39 -18.30 -1.45
C GLY A 53 -1.47 -17.84 -0.32
N VAL A 54 -0.21 -17.53 -0.65
CA VAL A 54 0.73 -16.85 0.26
C VAL A 54 0.52 -15.34 0.19
N ILE A 55 0.69 -14.67 1.32
CA ILE A 55 0.74 -13.22 1.45
C ILE A 55 2.10 -12.82 2.05
N GLY A 56 2.63 -11.66 1.67
CA GLY A 56 4.02 -11.28 1.94
C GLY A 56 5.01 -11.93 0.98
N GLU A 57 6.26 -11.46 1.02
CA GLU A 57 7.35 -11.94 0.16
C GLU A 57 8.61 -12.36 0.92
N GLY A 58 8.60 -12.26 2.25
CA GLY A 58 9.66 -12.78 3.11
C GLY A 58 10.92 -11.95 3.18
N TYR A 59 10.84 -10.67 2.81
CA TYR A 59 11.97 -9.76 2.76
C TYR A 59 13.06 -10.25 1.79
N ASN A 60 12.66 -10.83 0.66
CA ASN A 60 13.57 -11.32 -0.37
C ASN A 60 13.93 -10.23 -1.39
N ASN A 61 13.07 -9.23 -1.54
CA ASN A 61 13.24 -8.13 -2.47
C ASN A 61 13.20 -6.78 -1.72
N PRO A 62 14.32 -6.04 -1.62
CA PRO A 62 14.36 -4.75 -0.93
C PRO A 62 13.47 -3.68 -1.58
N ASP A 63 13.09 -3.85 -2.85
CA ASP A 63 12.27 -2.91 -3.61
C ASP A 63 10.76 -3.27 -3.56
N GLN A 64 10.36 -4.28 -2.79
CA GLN A 64 8.98 -4.74 -2.69
C GLN A 64 8.59 -4.93 -1.22
N PRO A 65 7.47 -4.34 -0.77
CA PRO A 65 7.04 -4.50 0.61
C PRO A 65 6.48 -5.91 0.83
N SER A 66 6.82 -6.52 1.96
CA SER A 66 6.15 -7.74 2.37
C SER A 66 4.81 -7.42 3.05
N CYS A 67 4.86 -6.63 4.12
CA CYS A 67 3.70 -6.08 4.83
C CYS A 67 4.09 -4.72 5.47
N MET A 68 4.44 -3.74 4.62
CA MET A 68 4.97 -2.45 5.06
C MET A 68 3.86 -1.43 5.33
N TYR A 69 3.88 -0.83 6.51
CA TYR A 69 3.06 0.33 6.86
C TYR A 69 3.92 1.34 7.61
N LYS A 70 3.98 2.62 7.23
CA LYS A 70 3.31 3.36 6.14
C LYS A 70 4.18 3.44 4.89
N LEU A 71 3.80 2.72 3.82
CA LEU A 71 4.53 2.62 2.56
C LEU A 71 4.94 3.98 1.96
N HIS A 72 4.06 4.99 1.99
CA HIS A 72 4.31 6.30 1.38
C HIS A 72 4.70 7.40 2.39
N ALA A 73 5.13 7.01 3.60
CA ALA A 73 5.59 7.98 4.59
C ALA A 73 6.81 8.77 4.10
N ASP A 74 6.77 10.09 4.28
CA ASP A 74 7.91 10.97 3.98
C ASP A 74 9.05 10.79 5.00
N ASN A 75 8.70 10.37 6.23
CA ASN A 75 9.68 10.03 7.26
C ASN A 75 9.84 8.50 7.34
N MET A 76 11.02 8.03 6.94
CA MET A 76 11.40 6.61 6.94
C MET A 76 11.22 5.90 8.30
N ARG A 77 11.19 6.65 9.41
CA ARG A 77 10.86 6.12 10.75
C ARG A 77 9.48 5.46 10.80
N TYR A 78 8.54 5.91 9.97
CA TYR A 78 7.19 5.35 9.92
C TYR A 78 7.02 4.25 8.87
N GLN A 79 8.06 3.91 8.08
CA GLN A 79 8.04 2.79 7.13
C GLN A 79 8.44 1.49 7.85
N ILE A 80 7.46 0.80 8.43
CA ILE A 80 7.66 -0.36 9.30
C ILE A 80 7.17 -1.61 8.56
N GLU A 81 7.99 -2.64 8.47
CA GLU A 81 7.61 -3.99 8.01
C GLU A 81 6.94 -4.75 9.15
N HIS A 82 5.96 -5.60 8.82
CA HIS A 82 5.12 -6.25 9.84
C HIS A 82 5.02 -7.77 9.71
N MET A 83 5.37 -8.34 8.55
CA MET A 83 5.20 -9.77 8.29
C MET A 83 6.16 -10.24 7.20
N SER A 84 6.86 -11.34 7.47
CA SER A 84 7.70 -12.03 6.51
C SER A 84 6.81 -12.81 5.53
N PHE A 85 6.09 -13.81 6.02
CA PHE A 85 5.14 -14.58 5.22
C PHE A 85 3.84 -14.81 5.99
N GLY A 86 2.75 -15.02 5.26
CA GLY A 86 1.53 -15.57 5.79
C GLY A 86 0.78 -16.34 4.72
N GLY A 87 -0.30 -17.03 5.10
CA GLY A 87 -1.07 -17.76 4.10
C GLY A 87 -2.31 -18.46 4.64
N LEU A 88 -3.17 -18.83 3.69
CA LEU A 88 -4.44 -19.52 3.96
C LEU A 88 -4.22 -20.97 4.36
N TRP A 89 -4.92 -21.40 5.41
CA TRP A 89 -5.12 -22.79 5.80
C TRP A 89 -6.60 -23.11 5.68
N VAL A 90 -6.97 -24.24 5.05
CA VAL A 90 -8.35 -24.72 4.98
C VAL A 90 -8.40 -26.18 5.39
N GLY A 91 -9.25 -26.52 6.35
CA GLY A 91 -9.40 -27.88 6.86
C GLY A 91 -10.86 -28.34 6.90
N GLY A 92 -11.08 -29.64 6.83
CA GLY A 92 -12.41 -30.24 6.95
C GLY A 92 -12.35 -31.77 6.98
N ARG A 93 -13.49 -32.40 7.27
CA ARG A 93 -13.63 -33.86 7.25
C ARG A 93 -14.11 -34.33 5.88
N SER A 94 -13.31 -35.14 5.20
CA SER A 94 -13.65 -35.67 3.88
C SER A 94 -14.52 -36.91 3.99
N GLU A 95 -15.62 -36.97 3.24
CA GLU A 95 -16.43 -38.19 3.10
C GLU A 95 -15.66 -39.32 2.37
N ALA A 96 -14.59 -38.98 1.64
CA ALA A 96 -13.81 -39.96 0.86
C ALA A 96 -13.22 -41.08 1.74
N ASP A 97 -12.75 -40.74 2.92
CA ASP A 97 -12.09 -41.63 3.88
C ASP A 97 -12.54 -41.43 5.34
N GLY A 98 -13.36 -40.42 5.62
CA GLY A 98 -13.83 -40.06 6.96
C GLY A 98 -12.79 -39.33 7.81
N ALA A 99 -11.60 -39.05 7.27
CA ALA A 99 -10.51 -38.39 7.97
C ALA A 99 -10.60 -36.87 7.82
N VAL A 100 -9.85 -36.15 8.65
CA VAL A 100 -9.65 -34.71 8.52
C VAL A 100 -8.39 -34.47 7.70
N HIS A 101 -8.48 -33.54 6.76
CA HIS A 101 -7.34 -33.09 5.96
C HIS A 101 -7.26 -31.57 6.05
N VAL A 102 -6.05 -31.02 5.92
CA VAL A 102 -5.81 -29.58 5.93
C VAL A 102 -4.88 -29.24 4.79
N SER A 103 -5.33 -28.32 3.93
CA SER A 103 -4.49 -27.74 2.89
C SER A 103 -3.96 -26.38 3.31
N THR A 104 -2.64 -26.18 3.21
CA THR A 104 -1.96 -24.95 3.63
C THR A 104 -1.23 -24.26 2.48
N ALA A 105 -1.27 -22.93 2.48
CA ALA A 105 -0.49 -22.12 1.53
C ALA A 105 0.98 -22.05 1.94
N ILE A 106 1.27 -22.05 3.23
CA ILE A 106 2.62 -22.07 3.79
C ILE A 106 2.53 -22.41 5.28
N VAL A 107 3.61 -22.96 5.84
CA VAL A 107 3.74 -23.27 7.26
C VAL A 107 5.12 -22.83 7.77
N ASP A 108 5.31 -22.84 9.10
CA ASP A 108 6.58 -22.50 9.75
C ASP A 108 7.75 -23.35 9.21
N GLY A 109 8.84 -22.68 8.84
CA GLY A 109 10.07 -23.31 8.36
C GLY A 109 10.09 -23.73 6.89
N VAL A 110 9.03 -23.43 6.12
CA VAL A 110 8.86 -23.86 4.73
C VAL A 110 8.95 -22.69 3.77
N PHE A 111 9.73 -22.84 2.70
CA PHE A 111 10.04 -21.74 1.77
C PHE A 111 10.15 -22.14 0.30
N GLU A 112 10.18 -23.44 0.00
CA GLU A 112 10.40 -23.91 -1.38
C GLU A 112 9.22 -24.76 -1.86
N ALA A 113 8.89 -24.64 -3.14
CA ALA A 113 7.82 -25.44 -3.72
C ALA A 113 8.15 -26.95 -3.66
N GLY A 114 7.15 -27.76 -3.31
CA GLY A 114 7.33 -29.20 -3.10
C GLY A 114 7.86 -29.56 -1.71
N GLU A 115 7.94 -28.61 -0.78
CA GLU A 115 8.04 -28.90 0.64
C GLU A 115 6.64 -29.16 1.25
N GLU A 116 6.60 -29.98 2.30
CA GLU A 116 5.36 -30.29 3.03
C GLU A 116 4.75 -29.03 3.65
N GLY A 117 3.44 -28.82 3.48
CA GLY A 117 2.76 -27.61 3.93
C GLY A 117 2.78 -26.44 2.94
N PHE A 118 3.37 -26.61 1.74
CA PHE A 118 3.19 -25.71 0.61
C PHE A 118 2.28 -26.33 -0.46
N GLU A 119 1.00 -26.47 -0.13
CA GLU A 119 0.06 -27.41 -0.76
C GLU A 119 -0.90 -26.75 -1.76
N PHE A 120 -1.18 -25.45 -1.60
CA PHE A 120 -1.93 -24.70 -2.61
C PHE A 120 -1.06 -24.41 -3.85
N THR A 121 -1.66 -24.54 -5.02
CA THR A 121 -0.99 -24.42 -6.33
C THR A 121 -1.83 -23.62 -7.31
N ASN A 122 -1.15 -22.82 -8.13
CA ASN A 122 -1.61 -22.26 -9.40
C ASN A 122 -1.39 -23.26 -10.54
N SER A 123 -1.93 -22.99 -11.72
CA SER A 123 -1.75 -23.76 -12.94
C SER A 123 -0.52 -23.34 -13.75
N GLU A 124 -0.14 -24.18 -14.72
CA GLU A 124 0.93 -23.88 -15.69
C GLU A 124 0.48 -22.91 -16.80
N ALA A 125 -0.79 -22.48 -16.81
CA ALA A 125 -1.31 -21.64 -17.87
C ALA A 125 -0.68 -20.24 -17.78
N ALA A 126 -0.14 -19.73 -18.90
CA ALA A 126 0.50 -18.41 -18.96
C ALA A 126 -0.40 -17.24 -18.53
N GLY A 127 -1.73 -17.42 -18.52
CA GLY A 127 -2.70 -16.42 -18.06
C GLY A 127 -3.15 -16.58 -16.62
N ASP A 128 -2.60 -17.53 -15.87
CA ASP A 128 -2.89 -17.74 -14.45
C ASP A 128 -2.05 -16.80 -13.57
N THR A 129 -2.21 -15.51 -13.81
CA THR A 129 -1.57 -14.42 -13.05
C THR A 129 -2.63 -13.67 -12.27
N ILE A 130 -2.18 -12.83 -11.33
CA ILE A 130 -3.08 -11.95 -10.59
C ILE A 130 -3.77 -10.99 -11.58
N GLN A 131 -5.09 -10.89 -11.47
CA GLN A 131 -5.86 -9.90 -12.20
C GLN A 131 -5.98 -8.64 -11.35
N VAL A 132 -5.62 -7.50 -11.92
CA VAL A 132 -5.71 -6.19 -11.26
C VAL A 132 -6.98 -5.47 -11.72
N ARG A 133 -7.75 -4.94 -10.77
CA ARG A 133 -8.90 -4.06 -11.06
C ARG A 133 -8.80 -2.79 -10.22
N SER A 134 -9.47 -1.72 -10.65
CA SER A 134 -9.49 -0.45 -9.92
C SER A 134 -10.82 0.27 -10.14
N THR A 135 -11.35 0.90 -9.10
CA THR A 135 -12.49 1.83 -9.22
C THR A 135 -12.06 3.22 -9.71
N ILE A 136 -10.75 3.53 -9.73
CA ILE A 136 -10.24 4.82 -10.20
C ILE A 136 -10.41 4.90 -11.72
N VAL A 137 -11.29 5.79 -12.20
CA VAL A 137 -11.64 5.95 -13.62
C VAL A 137 -10.48 6.31 -14.55
N THR A 138 -9.42 6.92 -14.00
CA THR A 138 -8.18 7.26 -14.74
C THR A 138 -7.13 6.14 -14.71
N SER A 139 -7.36 5.07 -13.95
CA SER A 139 -6.44 3.93 -13.87
C SER A 139 -6.45 3.10 -15.16
N PRO A 140 -5.31 2.61 -15.66
CA PRO A 140 -5.27 1.64 -16.76
C PRO A 140 -5.96 0.31 -16.41
N TYR A 141 -6.19 0.05 -15.12
CA TYR A 141 -6.88 -1.14 -14.61
C TYR A 141 -8.34 -0.86 -14.23
N PHE A 142 -8.90 0.27 -14.68
CA PHE A 142 -10.30 0.59 -14.41
C PHE A 142 -11.22 -0.56 -14.83
N SER A 143 -12.09 -0.97 -13.92
CA SER A 143 -13.12 -1.98 -14.20
C SER A 143 -14.40 -1.62 -13.46
N PRO A 144 -15.58 -1.70 -14.12
CA PRO A 144 -16.85 -1.53 -13.44
C PRO A 144 -17.11 -2.65 -12.41
N HIS A 145 -16.37 -3.76 -12.47
CA HIS A 145 -16.45 -4.85 -11.49
C HIS A 145 -15.40 -4.75 -10.38
N ALA A 146 -14.69 -3.61 -10.28
CA ALA A 146 -13.76 -3.34 -9.20
C ALA A 146 -14.52 -2.95 -7.94
N VAL A 147 -14.01 -3.35 -6.77
CA VAL A 147 -14.59 -3.03 -5.47
C VAL A 147 -13.85 -1.87 -4.81
N SER A 148 -12.53 -1.81 -4.96
CA SER A 148 -11.68 -0.80 -4.33
C SER A 148 -10.75 -0.11 -5.34
N HIS A 149 -9.97 0.87 -4.84
CA HIS A 149 -8.99 1.57 -5.67
C HIS A 149 -7.92 0.64 -6.25
N GLN A 150 -7.70 -0.51 -5.63
CA GLN A 150 -6.87 -1.59 -6.15
C GLN A 150 -7.35 -2.93 -5.62
N ASP A 151 -7.92 -3.72 -6.53
CA ASP A 151 -8.25 -5.11 -6.30
C ASP A 151 -7.17 -6.00 -6.88
N PHE A 152 -6.87 -7.10 -6.19
CA PHE A 152 -6.23 -8.26 -6.80
C PHE A 152 -7.16 -9.46 -6.75
N VAL A 153 -7.16 -10.23 -7.84
CA VAL A 153 -7.91 -11.48 -7.94
C VAL A 153 -6.96 -12.60 -8.33
N ALA A 154 -6.95 -13.65 -7.52
CA ALA A 154 -6.18 -14.87 -7.74
C ALA A 154 -7.06 -16.11 -7.57
N VAL A 155 -6.73 -17.18 -8.30
CA VAL A 155 -7.35 -18.51 -8.14
C VAL A 155 -6.27 -19.55 -7.96
N PHE A 156 -6.40 -20.38 -6.93
CA PHE A 156 -5.48 -21.47 -6.64
C PHE A 156 -6.23 -22.69 -6.09
N THR A 157 -5.55 -23.83 -6.04
CA THR A 157 -6.17 -25.12 -5.70
C THR A 157 -5.24 -26.03 -4.93
N ASP A 158 -5.80 -26.89 -4.10
CA ASP A 158 -5.09 -27.98 -3.43
C ASP A 158 -5.10 -29.28 -4.25
N LEU A 159 -5.68 -29.31 -5.46
CA LEU A 159 -5.92 -30.56 -6.20
C LEU A 159 -4.64 -31.31 -6.58
N ASN A 160 -3.53 -30.60 -6.72
CA ASN A 160 -2.31 -31.14 -7.27
C ASN A 160 -1.47 -31.78 -6.17
N THR A 161 -1.07 -33.03 -6.33
CA THR A 161 -0.08 -33.71 -5.47
C THR A 161 1.36 -33.54 -5.96
N ARG A 162 1.54 -32.77 -7.03
CA ARG A 162 2.82 -32.42 -7.64
C ARG A 162 2.76 -30.98 -8.08
N VAL A 163 3.84 -30.22 -7.87
CA VAL A 163 3.90 -28.82 -8.30
C VAL A 163 3.77 -28.77 -9.83
N PRO A 164 2.73 -28.10 -10.36
CA PRO A 164 2.54 -27.98 -11.80
C PRO A 164 3.78 -27.36 -12.46
N GLY A 165 4.16 -27.89 -13.63
CA GLY A 165 5.31 -27.45 -14.43
C GLY A 165 6.61 -28.14 -14.02
N SER A 166 6.56 -29.09 -13.08
CA SER A 166 7.75 -29.68 -12.48
C SER A 166 7.60 -31.16 -12.13
N ASP A 167 8.72 -31.74 -11.68
CA ASP A 167 8.77 -33.09 -11.14
C ASP A 167 8.67 -33.16 -9.60
N PHE A 168 8.47 -32.03 -8.91
CA PHE A 168 8.43 -31.96 -7.45
C PHE A 168 7.10 -32.47 -6.90
N GLU A 169 7.11 -33.64 -6.25
CA GLU A 169 5.97 -34.14 -5.47
C GLU A 169 5.75 -33.22 -4.25
N ILE A 170 4.49 -33.06 -3.83
CA ILE A 170 4.12 -32.35 -2.60
C ILE A 170 3.97 -33.40 -1.50
N PRO A 171 4.94 -33.54 -0.58
CA PRO A 171 4.94 -34.60 0.42
C PRO A 171 3.77 -34.48 1.39
N ASN A 172 3.21 -35.62 1.78
CA ASN A 172 2.14 -35.74 2.78
C ASN A 172 0.85 -34.95 2.47
N HIS A 173 0.68 -34.48 1.24
CA HIS A 173 -0.50 -33.75 0.81
C HIS A 173 -1.64 -34.67 0.40
N THR A 174 -2.76 -34.60 1.11
CA THR A 174 -4.01 -35.25 0.74
C THR A 174 -5.06 -34.19 0.39
N PRO A 175 -5.33 -33.95 -0.91
CA PRO A 175 -6.27 -32.91 -1.33
C PRO A 175 -7.68 -33.11 -0.75
N LEU A 176 -8.23 -32.04 -0.18
CA LEU A 176 -9.66 -31.92 0.09
C LEU A 176 -10.45 -31.72 -1.23
N GLY A 177 -9.78 -31.19 -2.25
CA GLY A 177 -10.36 -30.92 -3.57
C GLY A 177 -11.11 -29.60 -3.60
N LEU A 178 -10.37 -28.55 -3.26
CA LEU A 178 -10.77 -27.17 -3.11
C LEU A 178 -10.25 -26.33 -4.28
N SER A 179 -11.12 -25.45 -4.78
CA SER A 179 -10.72 -24.28 -5.56
C SER A 179 -10.95 -23.05 -4.72
N ILE A 180 -9.92 -22.23 -4.58
CA ILE A 180 -9.91 -21.01 -3.80
C ILE A 180 -9.85 -19.83 -4.75
N ARG A 181 -10.80 -18.90 -4.62
CA ARG A 181 -10.71 -17.57 -5.23
C ARG A 181 -10.40 -16.57 -4.12
N LEU A 182 -9.26 -15.91 -4.20
CA LEU A 182 -8.87 -14.79 -3.35
C LEU A 182 -9.15 -13.49 -4.09
N GLU A 183 -9.93 -12.62 -3.45
CA GLU A 183 -10.07 -11.21 -3.83
C GLU A 183 -9.56 -10.35 -2.68
N SER A 184 -8.56 -9.51 -2.94
CA SER A 184 -8.01 -8.59 -1.95
C SER A 184 -8.26 -7.13 -2.33
N TYR A 185 -8.60 -6.31 -1.34
CA TYR A 185 -9.09 -4.95 -1.54
C TYR A 185 -8.29 -3.94 -0.73
N ALA A 186 -7.79 -2.92 -1.39
CA ALA A 186 -7.16 -1.74 -0.79
C ALA A 186 -7.79 -0.44 -1.30
N TRP A 187 -8.01 0.50 -0.37
CA TRP A 187 -8.43 1.87 -0.64
C TRP A 187 -7.30 2.83 -0.26
N ASN A 188 -7.39 4.07 -0.72
CA ASN A 188 -6.39 5.11 -0.46
C ASN A 188 -6.88 6.19 0.51
N TYR A 189 -8.12 6.09 1.03
CA TYR A 189 -8.67 7.05 1.97
C TYR A 189 -7.87 7.05 3.27
N SER A 190 -7.79 8.19 3.94
CA SER A 190 -6.99 8.38 5.15
C SER A 190 -7.38 7.45 6.32
N TYR A 191 -8.64 6.99 6.38
CA TYR A 191 -9.14 6.04 7.39
C TYR A 191 -9.05 4.57 6.94
N THR A 192 -8.62 4.31 5.71
CA THR A 192 -8.47 2.96 5.14
C THR A 192 -7.03 2.58 4.80
N ASP A 193 -6.09 3.50 5.00
CA ASP A 193 -4.72 3.35 4.52
C ASP A 193 -3.88 2.34 5.32
N ALA A 194 -4.44 1.76 6.39
CA ALA A 194 -3.77 0.87 7.32
C ALA A 194 -4.34 -0.56 7.32
N PHE A 195 -5.18 -0.93 6.35
CA PHE A 195 -5.65 -2.31 6.21
C PHE A 195 -5.82 -2.76 4.76
N VAL A 196 -5.75 -4.08 4.56
CA VAL A 196 -6.11 -4.77 3.31
C VAL A 196 -7.09 -5.88 3.68
N ILE A 197 -8.21 -5.95 2.97
CA ILE A 197 -9.21 -7.01 3.16
C ILE A 197 -8.86 -8.18 2.24
N LEU A 198 -8.95 -9.40 2.76
CA LEU A 198 -8.72 -10.66 2.06
C LEU A 198 -10.01 -11.48 2.09
N ASN A 199 -10.71 -11.54 0.97
CA ASN A 199 -11.94 -12.32 0.80
C ASN A 199 -11.67 -13.63 0.08
N TYR A 200 -11.89 -14.76 0.77
CA TYR A 200 -11.69 -16.09 0.20
C TYR A 200 -13.04 -16.73 -0.09
N THR A 201 -13.23 -17.16 -1.33
CA THR A 201 -14.31 -18.07 -1.72
C THR A 201 -13.73 -19.48 -1.85
N ILE A 202 -14.20 -20.38 -0.99
CA ILE A 202 -13.77 -21.77 -0.90
C ILE A 202 -14.83 -22.64 -1.57
N THR A 203 -14.46 -23.30 -2.68
CA THR A 203 -15.37 -24.13 -3.47
C THR A 203 -14.92 -25.58 -3.45
N ASN A 204 -15.81 -26.50 -3.08
CA ASN A 204 -15.56 -27.93 -3.19
C ASN A 204 -15.73 -28.36 -4.65
N VAL A 205 -14.63 -28.68 -5.33
CA VAL A 205 -14.60 -29.19 -6.70
C VAL A 205 -14.37 -30.71 -6.75
N SER A 206 -14.30 -31.35 -5.59
CA SER A 206 -14.23 -32.81 -5.46
C SER A 206 -15.61 -33.45 -5.69
N ARG A 207 -15.63 -34.79 -5.69
CA ARG A 207 -16.86 -35.59 -5.73
C ARG A 207 -17.40 -36.00 -4.35
N TYR A 208 -16.74 -35.58 -3.28
CA TYR A 208 -17.04 -35.98 -1.90
C TYR A 208 -17.53 -34.78 -1.10
N THR A 209 -18.41 -35.01 -0.13
CA THR A 209 -18.81 -33.96 0.80
C THR A 209 -17.66 -33.64 1.75
N ILE A 210 -17.46 -32.36 2.06
CA ILE A 210 -16.52 -31.90 3.08
C ILE A 210 -17.32 -31.33 4.25
N GLU A 211 -17.28 -31.99 5.39
CA GLU A 211 -17.96 -31.59 6.61
C GLU A 211 -17.06 -30.71 7.49
N ASP A 212 -17.69 -29.90 8.35
CA ASP A 212 -17.00 -29.06 9.32
C ASP A 212 -15.84 -28.25 8.72
N VAL A 213 -16.09 -27.47 7.67
CA VAL A 213 -15.03 -26.68 7.04
C VAL A 213 -14.58 -25.56 7.99
N PHE A 214 -13.28 -25.47 8.28
CA PHE A 214 -12.64 -24.35 8.96
C PHE A 214 -11.62 -23.70 8.04
N ALA A 215 -11.39 -22.40 8.21
CA ALA A 215 -10.31 -21.71 7.52
C ALA A 215 -9.60 -20.74 8.46
N GLY A 216 -8.32 -20.49 8.21
CA GLY A 216 -7.54 -19.54 9.00
C GLY A 216 -6.37 -18.96 8.21
N LEU A 217 -5.81 -17.90 8.76
CA LEU A 217 -4.57 -17.31 8.26
C LEU A 217 -3.47 -17.55 9.27
N TRP A 218 -2.40 -18.18 8.81
CA TRP A 218 -1.13 -18.25 9.52
C TRP A 218 -0.23 -17.07 9.11
N ALA A 219 0.56 -16.54 10.04
CA ALA A 219 1.54 -15.50 9.75
C ALA A 219 2.82 -15.67 10.59
N ASP A 220 3.95 -15.59 9.89
CA ASP A 220 5.26 -15.21 10.40
C ASP A 220 5.34 -13.68 10.47
N ALA A 221 4.67 -13.15 11.49
CA ALA A 221 4.72 -11.73 11.80
C ALA A 221 6.12 -11.38 12.33
N ALA A 222 6.66 -10.27 11.83
CA ALA A 222 7.94 -9.72 12.22
C ALA A 222 7.89 -8.20 12.07
N VAL A 223 7.53 -7.50 13.15
CA VAL A 223 7.48 -6.04 13.20
C VAL A 223 8.89 -5.46 13.34
N GLY A 224 9.29 -4.59 12.43
CA GLY A 224 10.60 -3.93 12.47
C GLY A 224 10.77 -2.90 11.34
N ASN A 225 11.77 -2.03 11.43
CA ASN A 225 11.99 -0.97 10.45
C ASN A 225 13.31 -1.14 9.71
N MET A 226 13.22 -1.47 8.42
CA MET A 226 14.36 -1.77 7.54
C MET A 226 15.31 -0.58 7.31
N ASN A 227 14.88 0.65 7.63
CA ASN A 227 15.70 1.86 7.56
C ASN A 227 16.51 2.12 8.84
N TYR A 228 16.16 1.47 9.95
CA TYR A 228 16.88 1.56 11.22
C TYR A 228 17.78 0.35 11.45
N THR A 229 17.21 -0.84 11.35
CA THR A 229 17.91 -2.12 11.30
C THR A 229 17.66 -2.75 9.95
N SER A 230 18.59 -3.52 9.39
CA SER A 230 18.43 -4.03 8.02
C SER A 230 18.92 -5.47 7.89
N ILE A 231 18.06 -6.33 7.34
CA ILE A 231 18.47 -7.69 6.96
C ILE A 231 19.33 -7.71 5.69
N TYR A 232 19.20 -6.68 4.84
CA TYR A 232 19.89 -6.59 3.56
C TYR A 232 21.37 -6.18 3.73
N THR A 233 21.70 -5.63 4.89
CA THR A 233 23.06 -5.20 5.22
C THR A 233 23.69 -6.17 6.20
N PRO A 234 24.83 -6.82 5.88
CA PRO A 234 25.55 -7.67 6.81
C PRO A 234 25.89 -6.91 8.10
N GLY A 235 25.40 -7.41 9.25
CA GLY A 235 25.58 -6.74 10.54
C GLY A 235 24.66 -5.53 10.77
N GLY A 236 23.61 -5.36 9.95
CA GLY A 236 22.64 -4.26 10.02
C GLY A 236 21.72 -4.27 11.24
N GLY A 237 21.98 -5.11 12.25
CA GLY A 237 21.32 -5.05 13.55
C GLY A 237 19.89 -5.60 13.62
N TRP A 238 19.33 -6.14 12.53
CA TRP A 238 17.97 -6.70 12.53
C TRP A 238 17.84 -7.84 13.54
N SER A 239 16.76 -7.79 14.32
CA SER A 239 16.43 -8.79 15.32
C SER A 239 15.11 -9.45 14.95
N TRP A 240 15.05 -10.76 15.15
CA TRP A 240 13.84 -11.57 14.95
C TRP A 240 13.17 -11.91 16.29
N TYR A 241 13.80 -11.55 17.42
CA TYR A 241 13.58 -12.23 18.70
C TYR A 241 13.12 -11.28 19.83
N ASP A 242 12.63 -10.09 19.49
CA ASP A 242 12.10 -9.04 20.37
C ASP A 242 10.58 -8.91 20.31
N ASN A 243 9.91 -9.70 19.47
CA ASN A 243 8.47 -9.51 19.25
C ASN A 243 7.61 -10.29 20.24
N MET A 244 6.35 -9.85 20.35
CA MET A 244 5.32 -10.48 21.18
C MET A 244 3.98 -10.49 20.46
N ASN A 245 3.24 -11.61 20.60
CA ASN A 245 1.89 -11.74 20.06
C ASN A 245 0.82 -11.42 21.12
N GLY A 246 -0.41 -11.22 20.67
CA GLY A 246 -1.59 -11.05 21.53
C GLY A 246 -2.88 -11.38 20.80
N PHE A 247 -3.97 -11.52 21.56
CA PHE A 247 -5.31 -11.75 21.02
C PHE A 247 -6.34 -10.84 21.67
N ASP A 248 -6.98 -10.00 20.86
CA ASP A 248 -8.05 -9.12 21.26
C ASP A 248 -9.40 -9.77 20.96
N GLN A 249 -9.94 -10.48 21.95
CA GLN A 249 -11.17 -11.28 21.80
C GLN A 249 -12.38 -10.45 21.35
N ALA A 250 -12.54 -9.24 21.86
CA ALA A 250 -13.66 -8.36 21.52
C ALA A 250 -13.66 -7.99 20.03
N TYR A 251 -12.46 -7.87 19.46
CA TYR A 251 -12.23 -7.51 18.08
C TYR A 251 -12.04 -8.72 17.16
N LYS A 252 -11.95 -9.93 17.71
CA LYS A 252 -11.59 -11.17 16.98
C LYS A 252 -10.30 -10.95 16.19
N LEU A 253 -9.30 -10.35 16.85
CA LEU A 253 -8.09 -9.80 16.25
C LEU A 253 -6.84 -10.42 16.92
N ALA A 254 -6.06 -11.18 16.15
CA ALA A 254 -4.71 -11.59 16.53
C ALA A 254 -3.73 -10.47 16.18
N TYR A 255 -2.71 -10.22 16.98
CA TYR A 255 -1.75 -9.16 16.71
C TYR A 255 -0.34 -9.50 17.16
N GLN A 256 0.64 -8.80 16.59
CA GLN A 256 2.04 -8.82 17.03
C GLN A 256 2.60 -7.39 17.09
N PHE A 257 3.55 -7.14 17.97
CA PHE A 257 4.32 -5.91 18.05
C PHE A 257 5.77 -6.18 18.45
N ASP A 258 6.66 -5.24 18.11
CA ASP A 258 8.01 -5.20 18.67
C ASP A 258 7.96 -4.70 20.13
N ALA A 259 8.59 -5.41 21.06
CA ALA A 259 8.32 -5.20 22.48
C ALA A 259 8.90 -3.92 23.09
N ASP A 260 9.97 -3.34 22.54
CA ASP A 260 10.57 -2.10 23.02
C ASP A 260 10.52 -0.94 22.02
N GLY A 261 9.97 -1.19 20.84
CA GLY A 261 9.67 -0.24 19.79
C GLY A 261 10.89 0.25 19.01
N ASP A 262 12.08 -0.35 19.16
CA ASP A 262 13.32 0.04 18.46
C ASP A 262 13.60 1.55 18.48
N ASP A 263 13.69 2.17 19.66
CA ASP A 263 13.84 3.64 19.82
C ASP A 263 12.73 4.45 19.09
N GLY A 264 11.58 3.81 18.95
CA GLY A 264 10.38 4.28 18.28
C GLY A 264 10.37 4.16 16.75
N PHE A 265 11.24 3.34 16.16
CA PHE A 265 11.18 2.94 14.76
C PHE A 265 10.25 1.75 14.50
N ALA A 266 9.94 0.95 15.53
CA ALA A 266 9.05 -0.22 15.44
C ALA A 266 7.79 -0.08 16.33
N GLN A 267 7.39 1.15 16.68
CA GLN A 267 6.18 1.45 17.47
C GLN A 267 4.88 1.26 16.68
N SER A 268 4.61 0.03 16.25
CA SER A 268 3.43 -0.35 15.50
C SER A 268 2.94 -1.74 15.91
N TYR A 269 1.76 -2.09 15.43
CA TYR A 269 1.19 -3.42 15.52
C TYR A 269 0.91 -3.98 14.13
N PHE A 270 1.20 -5.26 13.97
CA PHE A 270 0.60 -6.12 12.96
C PHE A 270 -0.71 -6.71 13.51
N GLY A 271 -1.69 -6.97 12.65
CA GLY A 271 -2.96 -7.56 13.06
C GLY A 271 -3.63 -8.40 11.97
N LEU A 272 -4.22 -9.53 12.36
CA LEU A 272 -5.17 -10.30 11.57
C LEU A 272 -6.54 -10.24 12.23
N ARG A 273 -7.55 -9.76 11.51
CA ARG A 273 -8.95 -9.69 11.99
C ARG A 273 -9.85 -10.59 11.17
N TYR A 274 -10.75 -11.30 11.83
CA TYR A 274 -11.90 -11.92 11.19
C TYR A 274 -13.03 -10.90 11.00
N LEU A 275 -13.49 -10.72 9.76
CA LEU A 275 -14.55 -9.78 9.41
C LEU A 275 -15.91 -10.48 9.30
N GLY A 276 -15.95 -11.63 8.62
CA GLY A 276 -17.18 -12.40 8.43
C GLY A 276 -17.02 -13.58 7.47
N SER A 277 -18.15 -14.20 7.13
CA SER A 277 -18.27 -15.32 6.20
C SER A 277 -19.68 -15.37 5.64
N SER A 278 -19.94 -16.26 4.69
CA SER A 278 -21.29 -16.55 4.19
C SER A 278 -22.21 -17.15 5.26
N ARG A 279 -21.65 -17.62 6.39
CA ARG A 279 -22.39 -18.06 7.55
C ARG A 279 -22.55 -16.88 8.53
N ARG A 280 -23.72 -16.78 9.18
CA ARG A 280 -23.96 -15.69 10.15
C ARG A 280 -22.85 -15.62 11.20
N ARG A 281 -22.39 -14.40 11.46
CA ARG A 281 -21.22 -14.12 12.32
C ARG A 281 -21.32 -14.74 13.72
N ASP A 282 -22.52 -14.74 14.31
CA ASP A 282 -22.78 -15.31 15.64
C ASP A 282 -22.75 -16.84 15.67
N SER A 283 -22.83 -17.49 14.50
CA SER A 283 -22.76 -18.94 14.37
C SER A 283 -21.36 -19.44 14.01
N VAL A 284 -20.38 -18.54 13.90
CA VAL A 284 -18.98 -18.83 13.59
C VAL A 284 -18.12 -18.51 14.80
N GLN A 285 -17.36 -19.50 15.26
CA GLN A 285 -16.37 -19.32 16.32
C GLN A 285 -15.07 -18.85 15.70
N VAL A 286 -14.40 -17.90 16.36
CA VAL A 286 -13.07 -17.44 15.98
C VAL A 286 -12.08 -17.93 17.02
N HIS A 287 -11.02 -18.54 16.56
CA HIS A 287 -9.97 -19.12 17.38
C HIS A 287 -8.62 -18.47 17.07
N TYR A 288 -7.73 -18.56 18.05
CA TYR A 288 -6.36 -18.07 17.99
C TYR A 288 -5.41 -19.16 18.47
N ASP A 289 -4.24 -19.26 17.86
CA ASP A 289 -3.13 -20.09 18.34
C ASP A 289 -1.79 -19.44 17.96
N GLN A 290 -0.71 -19.89 18.60
CA GLN A 290 0.66 -19.40 18.37
C GLN A 290 1.72 -20.45 18.70
N TRP A 291 2.93 -20.24 18.19
CA TRP A 291 4.11 -21.00 18.60
C TRP A 291 5.38 -20.23 18.27
N ARG A 292 6.52 -20.63 18.85
CA ARG A 292 7.80 -20.03 18.48
C ARG A 292 8.32 -20.60 17.17
N TRP A 293 8.87 -19.73 16.35
CA TRP A 293 9.51 -20.09 15.08
C TRP A 293 10.46 -21.27 15.23
N SER A 294 10.29 -22.29 14.38
CA SER A 294 11.18 -23.44 14.28
C SER A 294 11.43 -24.17 15.62
N ALA A 295 10.53 -24.05 16.60
CA ALA A 295 10.65 -24.68 17.90
C ALA A 295 9.83 -25.98 17.96
N SER A 296 10.51 -27.12 17.97
CA SER A 296 9.86 -28.43 18.18
C SER A 296 9.49 -28.70 19.65
N ALA A 297 9.91 -27.83 20.57
CA ALA A 297 9.51 -27.76 21.98
C ALA A 297 9.99 -26.43 22.57
N ALA A 298 9.10 -25.67 23.22
CA ALA A 298 9.50 -24.57 24.09
C ALA A 298 9.58 -25.07 25.54
N MET A 299 10.71 -24.88 26.23
CA MET A 299 10.90 -25.36 27.61
C MET A 299 9.88 -24.76 28.58
N ASP A 300 9.45 -23.52 28.34
CA ASP A 300 8.52 -22.78 29.20
C ASP A 300 7.06 -22.87 28.71
N PHE A 301 6.84 -23.30 27.45
CA PHE A 301 5.56 -23.29 26.74
C PHE A 301 5.36 -24.56 25.89
N PRO A 302 5.41 -25.77 26.48
CA PRO A 302 5.51 -27.03 25.74
C PRO A 302 4.28 -27.37 24.87
N GLU A 303 3.15 -26.72 25.10
CA GLU A 303 1.92 -26.87 24.32
C GLU A 303 1.88 -26.00 23.04
N TYR A 304 2.70 -24.95 22.98
CA TYR A 304 2.76 -24.01 21.86
C TYR A 304 3.80 -24.43 20.83
N VAL A 305 3.50 -25.56 20.17
CA VAL A 305 4.33 -26.14 19.11
C VAL A 305 3.58 -26.18 17.79
N MET A 306 4.33 -26.04 16.70
CA MET A 306 3.85 -26.18 15.34
C MET A 306 3.20 -27.57 15.13
N PRO A 307 2.00 -27.65 14.53
CA PRO A 307 1.41 -28.93 14.15
C PRO A 307 2.19 -29.56 12.99
N ILE A 308 2.45 -30.87 13.07
CA ILE A 308 3.27 -31.62 12.10
C ILE A 308 2.44 -32.49 11.14
N ASN A 309 1.11 -32.46 11.25
CA ASN A 309 0.20 -33.23 10.40
C ASN A 309 -1.19 -32.59 10.38
N ASP A 310 -2.06 -33.09 9.50
CA ASP A 310 -3.39 -32.53 9.27
C ASP A 310 -4.30 -32.58 10.49
N GLU A 311 -4.27 -33.65 11.29
CA GLU A 311 -5.04 -33.73 12.54
C GLU A 311 -4.65 -32.58 13.49
N GLY A 312 -3.34 -32.36 13.67
CA GLY A 312 -2.83 -31.28 14.50
C GLY A 312 -3.16 -29.89 13.95
N ARG A 313 -3.03 -29.70 12.63
CA ARG A 313 -3.38 -28.44 11.95
C ARG A 313 -4.88 -28.16 12.06
N TYR A 314 -5.71 -29.20 11.98
CA TYR A 314 -7.15 -29.10 12.11
C TYR A 314 -7.57 -28.75 13.54
N GLU A 315 -6.89 -29.31 14.55
CA GLU A 315 -7.09 -28.90 15.94
C GLU A 315 -6.69 -27.43 16.17
N VAL A 316 -5.61 -26.94 15.54
CA VAL A 316 -5.29 -25.50 15.55
C VAL A 316 -6.45 -24.68 14.98
N LEU A 317 -6.97 -25.06 13.81
CA LEU A 317 -8.11 -24.37 13.19
C LEU A 317 -9.37 -24.38 14.07
N ARG A 318 -9.61 -25.46 14.82
CA ARG A 318 -10.72 -25.63 15.77
C ARG A 318 -10.48 -25.00 17.14
N GLY A 319 -9.32 -24.38 17.35
CA GLY A 319 -8.94 -23.72 18.58
C GLY A 319 -8.45 -24.67 19.67
N ARG A 320 -7.35 -25.39 19.36
CA ARG A 320 -6.59 -26.30 20.23
C ARG A 320 -6.40 -25.82 21.67
N HIS A 321 -6.24 -24.51 21.92
CA HIS A 321 -6.15 -23.96 23.28
C HIS A 321 -7.24 -22.92 23.65
N THR A 322 -8.42 -23.01 23.03
CA THR A 322 -9.57 -22.15 23.34
C THR A 322 -9.85 -22.11 24.85
N GLY A 323 -10.07 -20.91 25.39
CA GLY A 323 -10.35 -20.69 26.82
C GLY A 323 -9.13 -20.52 27.71
N ARG A 324 -7.90 -20.68 27.18
CA ARG A 324 -6.65 -20.35 27.89
C ARG A 324 -6.12 -18.93 27.62
N TYR A 325 -6.78 -18.20 26.71
CA TYR A 325 -6.25 -16.96 26.12
C TYR A 325 -6.84 -15.68 26.72
N TYR A 326 -6.58 -15.42 27.99
CA TYR A 326 -6.68 -14.05 28.50
C TYR A 326 -5.29 -13.43 28.40
N ASN A 327 -5.18 -12.13 28.08
CA ASN A 327 -3.94 -11.35 28.21
C ASN A 327 -3.52 -11.19 29.69
N ASP A 328 -3.81 -12.21 30.52
CA ASP A 328 -3.62 -12.28 31.95
C ASP A 328 -2.67 -13.44 32.25
N VAL A 329 -1.73 -13.18 33.16
CA VAL A 329 -0.54 -14.01 33.42
C VAL A 329 -0.90 -15.30 34.17
N THR A 330 -2.07 -15.37 34.81
CA THR A 330 -2.39 -16.42 35.80
C THR A 330 -3.04 -17.68 35.23
N ASP A 331 -3.49 -17.67 33.97
CA ASP A 331 -4.36 -18.73 33.44
C ASP A 331 -3.71 -19.61 32.35
N GLY A 332 -2.37 -19.58 32.24
CA GLY A 332 -1.64 -20.31 31.19
C GLY A 332 -1.73 -19.64 29.81
N GLY A 333 -2.00 -18.33 29.80
CA GLY A 333 -2.23 -17.54 28.59
C GLY A 333 -1.00 -17.19 27.77
N ILE A 334 -1.22 -16.29 26.81
CA ILE A 334 -0.22 -15.74 25.89
C ILE A 334 1.00 -15.28 26.70
N PRO A 335 2.25 -15.57 26.29
CA PRO A 335 3.42 -15.09 26.98
C PRO A 335 3.40 -13.56 27.10
N THR A 336 3.23 -13.04 28.32
CA THR A 336 3.19 -11.60 28.61
C THR A 336 4.45 -11.09 29.30
N ASP A 337 5.33 -11.99 29.75
CA ASP A 337 6.63 -11.62 30.34
C ASP A 337 7.55 -11.10 29.22
N PRO A 338 8.16 -9.90 29.35
CA PRO A 338 9.18 -9.42 28.42
C PRO A 338 10.36 -10.39 28.21
N ALA A 339 10.68 -11.28 29.15
CA ALA A 339 11.66 -12.35 28.95
C ALA A 339 11.23 -13.39 27.90
N SER A 340 9.94 -13.42 27.56
CA SER A 340 9.35 -14.33 26.58
C SER A 340 9.31 -13.79 25.15
N ARG A 341 9.90 -12.61 24.90
CA ARG A 341 10.13 -12.07 23.55
C ARG A 341 10.75 -13.13 22.62
N GLY A 342 10.36 -13.10 21.36
CA GLY A 342 10.82 -14.07 20.36
C GLY A 342 10.17 -13.88 19.00
N SER A 343 10.55 -14.71 18.05
CA SER A 343 9.81 -14.85 16.78
C SER A 343 8.62 -15.77 17.03
N TRP A 344 7.43 -15.19 17.14
CA TRP A 344 6.19 -15.90 17.45
C TRP A 344 5.28 -15.93 16.24
N MET A 345 4.96 -17.13 15.78
CA MET A 345 3.96 -17.36 14.74
C MET A 345 2.57 -17.21 15.33
N LEU A 346 1.62 -16.75 14.53
CA LEU A 346 0.22 -16.71 14.92
C LEU A 346 -0.69 -17.33 13.87
N VAL A 347 -1.82 -17.86 14.32
CA VAL A 347 -2.93 -18.29 13.47
C VAL A 347 -4.22 -17.68 14.01
N LEU A 348 -4.99 -17.05 13.13
CA LEU A 348 -6.39 -16.71 13.38
C LEU A 348 -7.28 -17.55 12.48
N SER A 349 -8.19 -18.31 13.06
CA SER A 349 -9.10 -19.20 12.32
C SER A 349 -10.55 -18.95 12.66
N ALA A 350 -11.43 -19.36 11.76
CA ALA A 350 -12.87 -19.25 11.89
C ALA A 350 -13.56 -20.53 11.42
N GLY A 351 -14.56 -20.97 12.18
CA GLY A 351 -15.46 -22.03 11.76
C GLY A 351 -16.37 -22.57 12.87
N PRO A 352 -17.11 -23.66 12.61
CA PRO A 352 -17.26 -24.27 11.29
C PRO A 352 -18.01 -23.32 10.33
N LEU A 353 -17.53 -23.20 9.11
CA LEU A 353 -18.03 -22.30 8.07
C LEU A 353 -19.21 -22.93 7.31
N ALA A 354 -19.06 -24.19 6.89
CA ALA A 354 -20.08 -24.91 6.15
C ALA A 354 -19.85 -26.43 6.13
N THR A 355 -20.86 -27.16 5.67
CA THR A 355 -20.70 -28.47 5.05
C THR A 355 -20.82 -28.28 3.55
N LEU A 356 -19.78 -28.60 2.79
CA LEU A 356 -19.70 -28.38 1.35
C LEU A 356 -19.98 -29.67 0.60
N ALA A 357 -21.17 -29.79 0.02
CA ALA A 357 -21.44 -30.80 -1.01
C ALA A 357 -20.59 -30.54 -2.27
N PRO A 358 -20.42 -31.52 -3.18
CA PRO A 358 -19.77 -31.29 -4.48
C PRO A 358 -20.35 -30.10 -5.23
N GLY A 359 -19.50 -29.16 -5.63
CA GLY A 359 -19.87 -27.89 -6.27
C GLY A 359 -20.35 -26.79 -5.31
N GLY A 360 -20.49 -27.08 -4.02
CA GLY A 360 -20.86 -26.10 -3.00
C GLY A 360 -19.71 -25.17 -2.62
N SER A 361 -20.05 -23.95 -2.20
CA SER A 361 -19.08 -22.92 -1.82
C SER A 361 -19.44 -22.24 -0.50
N THR A 362 -18.42 -21.75 0.20
CA THR A 362 -18.55 -20.85 1.37
C THR A 362 -17.54 -19.72 1.25
N THR A 363 -17.79 -18.58 1.88
CA THR A 363 -16.82 -17.49 1.96
C THR A 363 -16.27 -17.34 3.38
N VAL A 364 -15.06 -16.79 3.49
CA VAL A 364 -14.46 -16.33 4.74
C VAL A 364 -13.63 -15.10 4.45
N THR A 365 -13.75 -14.07 5.28
CA THR A 365 -13.09 -12.78 5.05
C THR A 365 -12.28 -12.37 6.25
N PHE A 366 -11.02 -12.05 6.00
CA PHE A 366 -10.07 -11.53 6.98
C PHE A 366 -9.59 -10.13 6.56
N ALA A 367 -9.00 -9.41 7.48
CA ALA A 367 -8.23 -8.20 7.18
C ALA A 367 -6.83 -8.30 7.79
N VAL A 368 -5.82 -7.90 7.02
CA VAL A 368 -4.52 -7.51 7.56
C VAL A 368 -4.64 -6.05 7.97
N VAL A 369 -4.38 -5.74 9.24
CA VAL A 369 -4.57 -4.41 9.81
C VAL A 369 -3.30 -4.01 10.56
N CYS A 370 -2.76 -2.83 10.26
CA CYS A 370 -1.65 -2.26 11.00
C CYS A 370 -2.09 -1.04 11.82
N GLY A 371 -1.28 -0.62 12.78
CA GLY A 371 -1.54 0.60 13.54
C GLY A 371 -0.37 1.04 14.39
N LEU A 372 0.04 2.31 14.24
CA LEU A 372 1.04 2.92 15.12
C LEU A 372 0.55 2.95 16.57
N TRP A 373 1.46 2.85 17.54
CA TRP A 373 1.07 2.95 18.94
C TRP A 373 0.37 4.28 19.22
N ALA A 374 -0.80 4.23 19.85
CA ALA A 374 -1.57 5.44 20.17
C ALA A 374 -1.00 6.21 21.36
N THR A 375 -0.25 5.52 22.23
CA THR A 375 0.40 6.10 23.42
C THR A 375 1.84 5.59 23.53
N GLN A 376 2.66 6.28 24.31
CA GLN A 376 4.06 5.91 24.58
C GLN A 376 4.19 4.95 25.78
N GLU A 377 3.14 4.16 26.05
CA GLU A 377 3.16 3.18 27.13
C GLU A 377 4.13 2.03 26.82
N SER A 378 4.94 1.63 27.79
CA SER A 378 5.91 0.54 27.62
C SER A 378 5.26 -0.83 27.51
N ASN A 379 4.09 -1.01 28.12
CA ASN A 379 3.37 -2.28 28.14
C ASN A 379 2.25 -2.29 27.11
N ASP A 380 1.89 -3.47 26.63
CA ASP A 380 0.73 -3.65 25.78
C ASP A 380 -0.57 -3.41 26.56
N THR A 381 -1.34 -2.40 26.15
CA THR A 381 -2.62 -2.04 26.76
C THR A 381 -3.66 -1.75 25.68
N PRO A 382 -4.96 -1.88 26.01
CA PRO A 382 -6.04 -1.41 25.13
C PRO A 382 -5.87 0.04 24.66
N GLY A 383 -5.32 0.92 25.52
CA GLY A 383 -5.02 2.31 25.19
C GLY A 383 -3.92 2.43 24.14
N ARG A 384 -2.81 1.68 24.30
CA ARG A 384 -1.72 1.63 23.32
C ARG A 384 -2.18 1.09 21.96
N ARG A 385 -3.13 0.15 21.96
CA ARG A 385 -3.75 -0.45 20.75
C ARG A 385 -4.88 0.38 20.12
N ALA A 386 -5.19 1.57 20.62
CA ALA A 386 -6.37 2.31 20.16
C ALA A 386 -6.39 2.55 18.64
N ASN A 387 -5.25 2.87 18.01
CA ASN A 387 -5.17 3.05 16.56
C ASN A 387 -5.35 1.73 15.80
N LEU A 388 -4.76 0.63 16.27
CA LEU A 388 -4.97 -0.69 15.68
C LEU A 388 -6.45 -1.05 15.70
N ARG A 389 -7.13 -0.86 16.85
CA ARG A 389 -8.57 -1.10 17.00
C ARG A 389 -9.41 -0.19 16.09
N LEU A 390 -9.07 1.10 16.02
CA LEU A 390 -9.76 2.03 15.12
C LEU A 390 -9.67 1.58 13.65
N ASN A 391 -8.46 1.24 13.17
CA ASN A 391 -8.27 0.76 11.80
C ASN A 391 -8.99 -0.58 11.56
N SER A 392 -9.02 -1.41 12.60
CA SER A 392 -9.74 -2.68 12.62
C SER A 392 -11.25 -2.51 12.50
N ASP A 393 -11.82 -1.47 13.13
CA ASP A 393 -13.23 -1.13 13.00
C ASP A 393 -13.56 -0.59 11.61
N TRP A 394 -12.69 0.22 11.00
CA TRP A 394 -12.87 0.64 9.62
C TRP A 394 -12.84 -0.54 8.62
N ALA A 395 -11.98 -1.53 8.84
CA ALA A 395 -12.01 -2.76 8.06
C ALA A 395 -13.34 -3.53 8.21
N GLN A 396 -13.93 -3.52 9.42
CA GLN A 396 -15.25 -4.12 9.66
C GLN A 396 -16.37 -3.31 9.00
N ILE A 397 -16.33 -1.99 9.07
CA ILE A 397 -17.30 -1.10 8.43
C ILE A 397 -17.27 -1.33 6.91
N ALA A 398 -16.07 -1.38 6.31
CA ALA A 398 -15.91 -1.72 4.90
C ALA A 398 -16.56 -3.07 4.57
N TYR A 399 -16.22 -4.13 5.30
CA TYR A 399 -16.80 -5.46 5.07
C TYR A 399 -18.33 -5.52 5.24
N ASN A 400 -18.84 -4.82 6.25
CA ASN A 400 -20.27 -4.73 6.51
C ASN A 400 -20.99 -4.03 5.35
N GLY A 401 -20.41 -2.94 4.82
CA GLY A 401 -21.06 -2.12 3.81
C GLY A 401 -22.40 -1.62 4.33
N GLU A 402 -23.49 -2.06 3.70
CA GLU A 402 -24.85 -1.68 4.08
C GLU A 402 -25.40 -2.41 5.32
N ASP A 403 -24.81 -3.56 5.68
CA ASP A 403 -25.17 -4.39 6.86
C ASP A 403 -24.55 -3.82 8.13
N VAL A 404 -25.03 -2.64 8.53
CA VAL A 404 -24.46 -1.82 9.61
C VAL A 404 -24.41 -2.60 10.91
N ASP A 405 -25.46 -3.35 11.23
CA ASP A 405 -25.53 -4.14 12.47
C ASP A 405 -24.84 -5.53 12.37
N GLY A 406 -24.48 -5.97 11.16
CA GLY A 406 -23.73 -7.19 10.89
C GLY A 406 -24.52 -8.48 11.10
N ASP A 407 -25.87 -8.41 11.16
CA ASP A 407 -26.75 -9.55 11.38
C ASP A 407 -26.99 -10.38 10.09
N GLY A 408 -26.52 -9.86 8.95
CA GLY A 408 -26.62 -10.48 7.64
C GLY A 408 -28.02 -10.38 7.03
N LYS A 409 -28.83 -9.41 7.46
CA LYS A 409 -30.08 -8.97 6.83
C LYS A 409 -30.01 -7.47 6.58
N LEU A 410 -30.76 -7.01 5.58
CA LEU A 410 -30.98 -5.58 5.37
C LEU A 410 -32.22 -5.15 6.15
N ASP A 411 -32.04 -4.28 7.14
CA ASP A 411 -33.14 -3.69 7.89
C ASP A 411 -33.68 -2.40 7.21
N PRO A 412 -34.98 -2.08 7.34
CA PRO A 412 -35.56 -0.88 6.70
C PRO A 412 -34.94 0.46 7.11
N ASN A 413 -34.19 0.50 8.21
CA ASN A 413 -33.44 1.69 8.68
C ASN A 413 -31.99 1.72 8.19
N GLU A 414 -31.55 0.70 7.47
CA GLU A 414 -30.23 0.60 6.84
C GLU A 414 -30.29 1.02 5.35
N ASP A 415 -31.49 1.13 4.77
CA ASP A 415 -31.78 1.84 3.51
C ASP A 415 -31.57 3.35 3.70
N GLN A 416 -30.35 3.82 3.43
CA GLN A 416 -29.94 5.19 3.76
C GLN A 416 -30.55 6.26 2.84
N ASN A 417 -30.92 5.92 1.60
CA ASN A 417 -31.52 6.88 0.65
C ASN A 417 -33.07 6.80 0.62
N ASN A 418 -33.68 5.87 1.35
CA ASN A 418 -35.13 5.65 1.47
C ASN A 418 -35.84 5.49 0.11
N ASN A 419 -35.14 4.99 -0.90
CA ASN A 419 -35.71 4.75 -2.22
C ASN A 419 -36.46 3.39 -2.27
N GLY A 420 -36.27 2.51 -1.28
CA GLY A 420 -36.86 1.18 -1.23
C GLY A 420 -36.31 0.20 -2.27
N ILE A 421 -35.09 0.44 -2.79
CA ILE A 421 -34.38 -0.30 -3.85
C ILE A 421 -32.92 -0.57 -3.37
N LEU A 422 -32.25 -1.53 -4.01
CA LEU A 422 -30.88 -1.96 -3.73
C LEU A 422 -29.95 -1.54 -4.87
N ASP A 423 -28.86 -0.83 -4.58
CA ASP A 423 -28.04 -0.19 -5.59
C ASP A 423 -26.67 -0.88 -5.82
N GLY A 424 -26.65 -2.07 -6.42
CA GLY A 424 -25.45 -2.58 -7.09
C GLY A 424 -25.23 -1.83 -8.41
N GLN A 425 -24.61 -0.65 -8.36
CA GLN A 425 -24.45 0.30 -9.48
C GLN A 425 -25.74 0.99 -9.96
N GLU A 426 -26.26 1.94 -9.19
CA GLU A 426 -27.30 2.84 -9.70
C GLU A 426 -26.71 4.19 -10.14
N ASP A 427 -26.38 4.25 -11.43
CA ASP A 427 -26.47 5.46 -12.25
C ASP A 427 -27.96 5.70 -12.56
N VAL A 428 -28.59 6.74 -12.00
CA VAL A 428 -29.90 7.20 -12.46
C VAL A 428 -29.75 8.40 -13.39
N TYR A 429 -30.34 8.23 -14.58
CA TYR A 429 -30.52 9.18 -15.65
C TYR A 429 -30.91 10.62 -15.21
N ARG A 430 -30.20 11.58 -15.79
CA ARG A 430 -30.26 13.03 -15.51
C ARG A 430 -31.12 13.77 -16.55
N SER A 431 -32.36 14.08 -16.17
CA SER A 431 -33.36 14.78 -17.02
C SER A 431 -33.01 16.22 -17.41
N ASP A 432 -31.95 16.80 -16.84
CA ASP A 432 -31.40 18.11 -17.19
C ASP A 432 -30.56 18.09 -18.48
N LEU A 433 -30.27 16.91 -19.03
CA LEU A 433 -29.41 16.72 -20.19
C LEU A 433 -30.15 16.53 -21.52
N ASP A 434 -31.49 16.45 -21.51
CA ASP A 434 -32.37 16.54 -22.70
C ASP A 434 -32.80 18.01 -22.90
N LEU A 435 -31.95 18.78 -23.59
CA LEU A 435 -32.08 20.23 -23.69
C LEU A 435 -33.28 20.68 -24.53
N ASN A 436 -33.85 19.81 -25.35
CA ASN A 436 -34.94 20.15 -26.28
C ASN A 436 -36.22 19.31 -26.06
N LYS A 437 -36.22 18.40 -25.09
CA LYS A 437 -37.35 17.55 -24.68
C LYS A 437 -37.90 16.69 -25.82
N ASN A 438 -37.02 16.33 -26.76
CA ASN A 438 -37.37 15.53 -27.92
C ASN A 438 -37.08 14.04 -27.72
N SER A 439 -36.50 13.67 -26.57
CA SER A 439 -36.25 12.28 -26.18
C SER A 439 -35.34 11.52 -27.16
N ARG A 440 -34.44 12.23 -27.85
CA ARG A 440 -33.40 11.67 -28.74
C ARG A 440 -32.07 12.36 -28.50
N TRP A 441 -30.98 11.61 -28.68
CA TRP A 441 -29.63 12.16 -28.69
C TRP A 441 -29.32 12.92 -30.00
N ASP A 442 -29.03 14.22 -29.92
CA ASP A 442 -28.54 15.03 -31.05
C ASP A 442 -26.99 15.17 -31.05
N VAL A 443 -26.40 15.48 -32.21
CA VAL A 443 -24.96 15.74 -32.34
C VAL A 443 -24.57 16.94 -31.47
N GLY A 444 -23.94 16.68 -30.33
CA GLY A 444 -23.60 17.66 -29.29
C GLY A 444 -24.16 17.34 -27.90
N GLU A 445 -25.04 16.34 -27.77
CA GLU A 445 -25.53 15.78 -26.50
C GLU A 445 -24.74 14.49 -26.15
N PRO A 446 -25.03 13.71 -25.08
CA PRO A 446 -24.34 12.43 -24.76
C PRO A 446 -25.13 11.09 -25.03
N VAL A 447 -24.46 10.09 -25.64
CA VAL A 447 -24.83 8.65 -25.94
C VAL A 447 -25.85 7.87 -25.04
N PHE A 448 -26.79 7.01 -25.53
CA PHE A 448 -26.97 5.53 -25.24
C PHE A 448 -28.46 5.01 -25.20
N GLY A 449 -28.84 3.92 -25.92
CA GLY A 449 -30.19 3.25 -25.89
C GLY A 449 -30.58 2.40 -27.14
N ASP A 450 -31.59 1.48 -27.08
CA ASP A 450 -31.83 0.34 -28.01
C ASP A 450 -32.63 0.64 -29.32
N GLY A 451 -33.14 1.86 -29.43
CA GLY A 451 -33.48 2.46 -30.72
C GLY A 451 -34.88 2.18 -31.26
N ASP A 452 -35.84 1.82 -30.41
CA ASP A 452 -37.26 1.77 -30.79
C ASP A 452 -37.98 3.13 -30.67
N GLY A 453 -37.38 4.08 -29.94
CA GLY A 453 -37.80 5.47 -29.86
C GLY A 453 -38.86 5.77 -28.78
N HIS A 454 -39.02 4.90 -27.78
CA HIS A 454 -39.84 5.17 -26.60
C HIS A 454 -39.06 4.93 -25.29
N LEU A 455 -38.91 6.00 -24.49
CA LEU A 455 -38.31 5.94 -23.15
C LEU A 455 -39.31 5.34 -22.15
N ASP A 456 -39.17 4.05 -21.89
CA ASP A 456 -39.87 3.35 -20.81
C ASP A 456 -38.95 2.37 -20.08
N ILE A 457 -39.48 1.74 -19.03
CA ILE A 457 -38.74 0.77 -18.23
C ILE A 457 -38.28 -0.44 -19.07
N GLU A 458 -38.90 -0.73 -20.21
CA GLU A 458 -38.53 -1.85 -21.08
C GLU A 458 -37.20 -1.61 -21.84
N GLU A 459 -36.76 -0.35 -22.02
CA GLU A 459 -35.40 0.00 -22.52
C GLU A 459 -34.30 -0.33 -21.48
N ASP A 460 -34.64 -0.38 -20.19
CA ASP A 460 -33.75 -0.82 -19.10
C ASP A 460 -33.80 -2.34 -18.84
N VAL A 461 -34.93 -3.01 -19.05
CA VAL A 461 -35.07 -4.44 -18.66
C VAL A 461 -34.66 -5.43 -19.76
N HIS A 462 -34.66 -5.05 -21.04
CA HIS A 462 -34.29 -6.00 -22.12
C HIS A 462 -32.78 -6.30 -22.17
N SER A 463 -31.93 -5.32 -21.83
CA SER A 463 -30.47 -5.48 -21.80
C SER A 463 -30.00 -6.32 -20.61
N ASN A 464 -30.71 -6.25 -19.47
CA ASN A 464 -30.45 -7.02 -18.26
C ASN A 464 -30.84 -8.50 -18.41
N ALA A 465 -31.92 -8.80 -19.13
CA ALA A 465 -32.34 -10.17 -19.42
C ALA A 465 -31.43 -10.92 -20.40
N ILE A 466 -30.79 -10.22 -21.37
CA ILE A 466 -29.84 -10.84 -22.32
C ILE A 466 -28.44 -11.01 -21.69
N LYS A 467 -28.08 -10.18 -20.69
CA LYS A 467 -26.80 -10.25 -19.96
C LYS A 467 -26.87 -11.07 -18.65
N GLY A 468 -28.04 -11.57 -18.27
CA GLY A 468 -28.23 -12.40 -17.08
C GLY A 468 -28.17 -11.65 -15.75
N ILE A 469 -28.38 -10.34 -15.74
CA ILE A 469 -28.35 -9.51 -14.52
C ILE A 469 -29.78 -9.37 -14.00
N GLN A 470 -29.97 -9.76 -12.73
CA GLN A 470 -31.26 -9.73 -12.02
C GLN A 470 -31.51 -8.33 -11.43
N PRO A 471 -32.77 -7.95 -11.12
CA PRO A 471 -33.08 -6.77 -10.31
C PRO A 471 -32.32 -6.80 -8.97
N GLY A 472 -32.20 -5.65 -8.29
CA GLY A 472 -31.72 -5.55 -6.91
C GLY A 472 -32.17 -6.76 -6.09
N ASN A 473 -31.20 -7.58 -5.68
CA ASN A 473 -31.35 -9.02 -5.46
C ASN A 473 -31.80 -9.41 -4.04
N GLY A 474 -32.08 -8.44 -3.16
CA GLY A 474 -32.30 -8.68 -1.74
C GLY A 474 -31.02 -9.01 -0.95
N VAL A 475 -29.83 -8.70 -1.48
CA VAL A 475 -28.52 -9.05 -0.90
C VAL A 475 -27.80 -7.79 -0.43
N ILE A 476 -27.22 -7.87 0.76
CA ILE A 476 -26.34 -6.84 1.34
C ILE A 476 -25.15 -6.59 0.41
N ASP A 477 -24.93 -5.32 0.08
CA ASP A 477 -23.68 -4.92 -0.54
C ASP A 477 -22.56 -4.81 0.51
N ARG A 478 -21.56 -5.67 0.35
CA ARG A 478 -20.35 -5.71 1.18
C ARG A 478 -19.23 -4.92 0.50
N PHE A 479 -18.26 -4.48 1.28
CA PHE A 479 -17.06 -3.77 0.79
C PHE A 479 -17.34 -2.36 0.25
N ILE A 480 -18.43 -1.73 0.70
CA ILE A 480 -18.76 -0.34 0.38
C ILE A 480 -18.41 0.55 1.58
N LEU A 481 -17.84 1.70 1.31
CA LEU A 481 -17.45 2.69 2.30
C LEU A 481 -18.06 4.05 1.97
N PRO A 482 -18.41 4.87 2.98
CA PRO A 482 -18.65 6.29 2.75
C PRO A 482 -17.38 6.84 2.09
N SER A 483 -17.53 7.56 1.00
CA SER A 483 -16.40 7.98 0.18
C SER A 483 -16.35 9.50 0.13
N PRO A 484 -15.26 10.13 0.61
CA PRO A 484 -15.12 11.56 0.45
C PRO A 484 -15.11 11.94 -1.03
N PRO A 485 -15.48 13.18 -1.37
CA PRO A 485 -15.30 13.71 -2.70
C PRO A 485 -13.85 13.51 -3.17
N PRO A 486 -13.59 13.03 -4.40
CA PRO A 486 -12.24 12.75 -4.87
C PRO A 486 -11.40 14.02 -4.88
N SER A 487 -10.08 13.87 -4.80
CA SER A 487 -9.17 15.01 -4.92
C SER A 487 -9.35 15.68 -6.30
N PRO A 488 -9.33 17.02 -6.39
CA PRO A 488 -9.44 17.69 -7.67
C PRO A 488 -8.21 17.41 -8.54
N ASN A 489 -8.35 17.59 -9.85
CA ASN A 489 -7.18 17.47 -10.71
C ASN A 489 -6.28 18.69 -10.50
N LEU A 490 -5.05 18.43 -10.07
CA LEU A 490 -4.10 19.45 -9.66
C LEU A 490 -3.03 19.67 -10.74
N LEU A 491 -2.70 20.94 -10.97
CA LEU A 491 -1.53 21.37 -11.73
C LEU A 491 -0.65 22.24 -10.82
N ALA A 492 0.63 21.86 -10.69
CA ALA A 492 1.62 22.66 -9.99
C ALA A 492 2.58 23.31 -11.00
N VAL A 493 2.74 24.62 -10.91
CA VAL A 493 3.66 25.41 -11.74
C VAL A 493 4.73 26.02 -10.83
N PRO A 494 5.93 25.41 -10.75
CA PRO A 494 7.04 25.98 -10.02
C PRO A 494 7.57 27.24 -10.71
N GLY A 495 8.02 28.20 -9.90
CA GLY A 495 8.64 29.44 -10.34
C GLY A 495 9.62 29.98 -9.31
N GLU A 496 10.09 31.20 -9.53
CA GLU A 496 11.11 31.79 -8.66
C GLU A 496 10.56 32.05 -7.26
N GLY A 497 11.10 31.32 -6.28
CA GLY A 497 10.73 31.46 -4.87
C GLY A 497 9.30 31.02 -4.53
N ARG A 498 8.60 30.33 -5.45
CA ARG A 498 7.18 30.00 -5.30
C ARG A 498 6.74 28.79 -6.11
N VAL A 499 5.61 28.22 -5.74
CA VAL A 499 4.80 27.30 -6.56
C VAL A 499 3.39 27.86 -6.65
N THR A 500 2.81 27.83 -7.85
CA THR A 500 1.40 28.14 -8.06
C THR A 500 0.64 26.87 -8.39
N LEU A 501 -0.39 26.59 -7.61
CA LEU A 501 -1.30 25.46 -7.75
C LEU A 501 -2.55 25.93 -8.46
N TYR A 502 -3.03 25.14 -9.42
CA TYR A 502 -4.30 25.31 -10.10
C TYR A 502 -5.09 24.02 -10.01
N TRP A 503 -6.39 24.09 -9.70
CA TRP A 503 -7.22 22.88 -9.67
C TRP A 503 -8.62 23.11 -10.24
N ASP A 504 -9.22 22.03 -10.73
CA ASP A 504 -10.59 22.01 -11.23
C ASP A 504 -11.61 21.76 -10.11
N LYS A 505 -12.89 21.62 -10.46
CA LYS A 505 -14.00 21.49 -9.52
C LYS A 505 -14.68 20.12 -9.56
N VAL A 506 -13.99 19.08 -10.03
CA VAL A 506 -14.59 17.74 -10.17
C VAL A 506 -15.14 17.22 -8.83
N SER A 507 -14.46 17.54 -7.72
CA SER A 507 -14.86 17.18 -6.36
C SER A 507 -16.22 17.75 -5.96
N GLU A 508 -16.56 18.97 -6.42
CA GLU A 508 -17.84 19.62 -6.09
C GLU A 508 -19.05 18.95 -6.75
N GLU A 509 -18.81 18.16 -7.80
CA GLU A 509 -19.84 17.47 -8.58
C GLU A 509 -19.95 15.99 -8.22
N TYR A 510 -19.10 15.49 -7.32
CA TYR A 510 -19.13 14.10 -6.86
C TYR A 510 -20.32 13.83 -5.95
N GLU A 511 -20.87 12.64 -6.10
CA GLU A 511 -22.01 12.13 -5.35
C GLU A 511 -21.51 10.94 -4.52
N ASP A 512 -21.71 10.98 -3.20
CA ASP A 512 -21.25 9.92 -2.30
C ASP A 512 -21.99 8.60 -2.61
N PRO A 513 -21.27 7.46 -2.76
CA PRO A 513 -21.86 6.21 -3.22
C PRO A 513 -22.92 5.61 -2.29
N ILE A 514 -22.89 5.94 -1.00
CA ILE A 514 -23.85 5.42 -0.01
C ILE A 514 -25.07 6.34 0.08
N THR A 515 -24.84 7.63 0.28
CA THR A 515 -25.92 8.59 0.56
C THR A 515 -26.58 9.11 -0.71
N ARG A 516 -25.93 8.98 -1.88
CA ARG A 516 -26.37 9.57 -3.16
C ARG A 516 -26.53 11.09 -3.10
N GLU A 517 -25.86 11.74 -2.15
CA GLU A 517 -25.88 13.19 -2.01
C GLU A 517 -24.56 13.80 -2.50
N LYS A 518 -24.64 14.98 -3.13
CA LYS A 518 -23.47 15.84 -3.30
C LYS A 518 -23.17 16.54 -1.97
N ASP A 519 -22.25 15.97 -1.22
CA ASP A 519 -21.95 16.36 0.15
C ASP A 519 -20.63 17.11 0.34
N PHE A 520 -19.96 17.46 -0.76
CA PHE A 520 -18.78 18.34 -0.78
C PHE A 520 -18.94 19.58 0.10
N GLU A 521 -17.93 19.84 0.93
CA GLU A 521 -17.87 20.97 1.85
C GLU A 521 -16.70 21.92 1.54
N GLY A 522 -15.51 21.39 1.23
CA GLY A 522 -14.34 22.24 1.01
C GLY A 522 -13.08 21.56 0.46
N TYR A 523 -12.02 22.35 0.33
CA TYR A 523 -10.69 21.93 -0.08
C TYR A 523 -9.65 22.22 1.02
N ARG A 524 -8.67 21.33 1.16
CA ARG A 524 -7.46 21.57 1.98
C ARG A 524 -6.23 21.51 1.10
N ILE A 525 -5.29 22.43 1.32
CA ILE A 525 -4.02 22.51 0.57
C ILE A 525 -2.89 22.09 1.50
N TYR A 526 -2.15 21.06 1.11
CA TYR A 526 -1.03 20.53 1.87
C TYR A 526 0.30 20.73 1.17
N SER A 527 1.36 20.76 1.97
CA SER A 527 2.75 20.71 1.51
C SER A 527 3.60 19.88 2.45
N SER A 528 4.81 19.57 2.01
CA SER A 528 5.85 19.05 2.90
C SER A 528 6.03 19.90 4.17
N PRO A 529 6.49 19.29 5.28
CA PRO A 529 6.62 19.99 6.56
C PRO A 529 7.48 21.25 6.46
N LYS A 530 6.95 22.40 6.90
CA LYS A 530 7.71 23.66 6.90
C LYS A 530 8.81 23.71 7.96
N THR A 531 8.67 22.92 9.02
CA THR A 531 9.61 22.87 10.14
C THR A 531 10.48 21.65 10.02
N ALA A 532 11.80 21.86 9.89
CA ALA A 532 12.76 20.77 9.94
C ALA A 532 12.63 20.01 11.27
N SER A 533 12.66 18.68 11.20
CA SER A 533 12.47 17.79 12.35
C SER A 533 11.08 17.82 13.00
N SER A 534 10.05 18.32 12.29
CA SER A 534 8.67 18.12 12.72
C SER A 534 8.33 16.63 12.74
N ALA A 535 7.54 16.20 13.73
CA ALA A 535 6.91 14.88 13.71
C ALA A 535 5.75 14.80 12.71
N GLU A 536 5.20 15.95 12.31
CA GLU A 536 4.15 16.02 11.29
C GLU A 536 4.74 15.75 9.91
N GLU A 537 4.13 14.82 9.16
CA GLU A 537 4.53 14.45 7.79
C GLU A 537 4.05 15.45 6.73
N ARG A 538 3.15 16.38 7.11
CA ARG A 538 2.59 17.40 6.23
C ARG A 538 2.24 18.68 6.98
N THR A 539 2.22 19.80 6.27
CA THR A 539 1.72 21.08 6.78
C THR A 539 0.48 21.50 5.99
N LEU A 540 -0.61 21.82 6.70
CA LEU A 540 -1.79 22.48 6.11
C LEU A 540 -1.41 23.94 5.77
N LEU A 541 -1.46 24.28 4.48
CA LEU A 541 -1.17 25.62 3.97
C LEU A 541 -2.39 26.53 4.00
N ALA A 542 -3.55 25.98 3.66
CA ALA A 542 -4.83 26.68 3.61
C ALA A 542 -5.99 25.68 3.61
N GLU A 543 -7.13 26.14 4.11
CA GLU A 543 -8.42 25.43 4.06
C GLU A 543 -9.46 26.41 3.52
N PHE A 544 -10.30 25.93 2.60
CA PHE A 544 -11.38 26.68 1.98
C PHE A 544 -12.67 25.86 2.04
N ASP A 545 -13.73 26.41 2.60
CA ASP A 545 -15.02 25.73 2.80
C ASP A 545 -16.20 26.62 2.45
N ARG A 546 -17.38 26.00 2.26
CA ARG A 546 -18.62 26.71 1.97
C ARG A 546 -19.01 27.58 3.17
N ILE A 547 -19.67 28.70 2.88
CA ILE A 547 -20.21 29.58 3.93
C ILE A 547 -21.62 29.11 4.27
N ASN A 548 -21.74 28.20 5.24
CA ASN A 548 -22.99 27.53 5.61
C ASN A 548 -23.13 27.23 7.13
N ASN A 549 -22.22 27.75 7.97
CA ASN A 549 -22.09 27.46 9.41
C ASN A 549 -21.58 26.05 9.74
N LEU A 550 -20.86 25.41 8.81
CA LEU A 550 -20.06 24.22 9.04
C LEU A 550 -18.59 24.58 8.82
N GLY A 551 -17.70 24.00 9.63
CA GLY A 551 -16.26 24.29 9.51
C GLY A 551 -15.86 25.71 9.92
N TYR A 552 -15.01 26.34 9.10
CA TYR A 552 -14.43 27.66 9.30
C TYR A 552 -15.11 28.78 8.50
N ASP A 553 -16.00 28.46 7.56
CA ASP A 553 -16.75 29.40 6.70
C ASP A 553 -15.85 30.42 5.96
N THR A 554 -14.70 29.97 5.47
CA THR A 554 -13.67 30.81 4.84
C THR A 554 -14.06 31.28 3.43
N GLY A 555 -14.86 30.50 2.71
CA GLY A 555 -15.30 30.77 1.34
C GLY A 555 -14.18 30.67 0.29
N PHE A 556 -14.57 30.50 -0.98
CA PHE A 556 -13.62 30.27 -2.08
C PHE A 556 -13.12 31.55 -2.79
N ALA A 557 -13.63 32.73 -2.41
CA ALA A 557 -13.38 33.98 -3.14
C ALA A 557 -11.88 34.35 -3.23
N ALA A 558 -11.07 33.94 -2.24
CA ALA A 558 -9.63 34.21 -2.23
C ALA A 558 -8.83 33.40 -3.27
N VAL A 559 -9.37 32.26 -3.71
CA VAL A 559 -8.70 31.33 -4.63
C VAL A 559 -9.42 31.18 -5.96
N GLN A 560 -10.66 31.65 -6.09
CA GLN A 560 -11.44 31.52 -7.32
C GLN A 560 -10.87 32.38 -8.45
N VAL A 561 -10.18 31.74 -9.39
CA VAL A 561 -9.55 32.37 -10.55
C VAL A 561 -9.66 31.45 -11.75
N ASP A 562 -10.61 31.74 -12.63
CA ASP A 562 -10.85 31.00 -13.87
C ASP A 562 -9.66 31.15 -14.83
N THR A 563 -8.96 30.04 -15.07
CA THR A 563 -7.71 30.00 -15.83
C THR A 563 -7.73 28.81 -16.79
N VAL A 564 -7.35 29.02 -18.05
CA VAL A 564 -7.16 27.93 -19.02
C VAL A 564 -5.67 27.77 -19.29
N ILE A 565 -5.13 26.57 -19.05
CA ILE A 565 -3.73 26.20 -19.31
C ILE A 565 -3.74 24.94 -20.16
N ASP A 566 -3.06 24.98 -21.31
CA ASP A 566 -2.95 23.87 -22.26
C ASP A 566 -4.32 23.25 -22.64
N GLY A 567 -5.33 24.11 -22.81
CA GLY A 567 -6.69 23.70 -23.17
C GLY A 567 -7.54 23.14 -22.02
N ARG A 568 -6.95 22.93 -20.83
CA ARG A 568 -7.67 22.52 -19.63
C ARG A 568 -8.05 23.73 -18.78
N ARG A 569 -9.30 23.76 -18.31
CA ARG A 569 -9.83 24.83 -17.47
C ARG A 569 -9.68 24.49 -15.98
N TYR A 570 -9.17 25.43 -15.22
CA TYR A 570 -9.01 25.40 -13.78
C TYR A 570 -9.81 26.54 -13.17
N TYR A 571 -10.46 26.29 -12.03
CA TYR A 571 -11.38 27.24 -11.40
C TYR A 571 -10.74 27.95 -10.21
N TYR A 572 -9.71 27.34 -9.62
CA TYR A 572 -9.05 27.84 -8.44
C TYR A 572 -7.54 27.95 -8.63
N ARG A 573 -6.92 28.90 -7.92
CA ARG A 573 -5.49 29.17 -7.90
C ARG A 573 -5.00 29.54 -6.51
N TYR A 574 -3.92 28.91 -6.06
CA TYR A 574 -3.21 29.25 -4.83
C TYR A 574 -1.71 29.35 -5.07
N THR A 575 -1.04 30.33 -4.47
CA THR A 575 0.43 30.50 -4.61
C THR A 575 1.10 30.39 -3.25
N ASN A 576 1.95 29.39 -3.08
CA ASN A 576 2.85 29.28 -1.92
C ASN A 576 4.19 29.95 -2.26
N THR A 577 4.63 30.88 -1.42
CA THR A 577 5.84 31.70 -1.64
C THR A 577 6.93 31.41 -0.61
N GLU A 578 8.06 32.11 -0.72
CA GLU A 578 9.21 32.01 0.19
C GLU A 578 9.89 30.63 0.18
N LEU A 579 9.83 29.95 -0.96
CA LEU A 579 10.44 28.65 -1.17
C LEU A 579 11.87 28.77 -1.69
N LEU A 580 12.75 27.88 -1.25
CA LEU A 580 14.15 27.89 -1.71
C LEU A 580 14.27 27.19 -3.06
N SER A 581 15.10 27.73 -3.96
CA SER A 581 15.30 27.14 -5.29
C SER A 581 16.27 25.96 -5.28
N GLY A 582 16.04 24.97 -6.14
CA GLY A 582 16.99 23.88 -6.43
C GLY A 582 17.07 22.75 -5.40
N TRP A 583 16.01 22.51 -4.62
CA TRP A 583 15.96 21.46 -3.62
C TRP A 583 15.17 20.24 -4.13
N PRO A 584 15.83 19.18 -4.64
CA PRO A 584 15.14 17.99 -5.13
C PRO A 584 14.50 17.19 -3.99
N GLY A 585 13.29 16.69 -4.22
CA GLY A 585 12.55 15.84 -3.27
C GLY A 585 12.06 16.53 -1.98
N GLN A 586 12.31 17.83 -1.80
CA GLN A 586 11.98 18.53 -0.55
C GLN A 586 10.57 19.13 -0.53
N TYR A 587 10.07 19.57 -1.68
CA TYR A 587 8.75 20.21 -1.78
C TYR A 587 7.79 19.32 -2.53
N TRP A 588 6.67 19.01 -1.88
CA TRP A 588 5.51 18.41 -2.50
C TRP A 588 4.27 19.22 -2.16
N PHE A 589 3.25 19.11 -3.00
CA PHE A 589 1.97 19.79 -2.84
C PHE A 589 0.81 18.84 -3.17
N ALA A 590 -0.29 18.99 -2.47
CA ALA A 590 -1.55 18.29 -2.76
C ALA A 590 -2.73 19.20 -2.43
N VAL A 591 -3.85 18.96 -3.11
CA VAL A 591 -5.13 19.59 -2.80
C VAL A 591 -6.13 18.46 -2.59
N THR A 592 -6.68 18.33 -1.39
CA THR A 592 -7.70 17.34 -1.07
C THR A 592 -9.06 18.00 -0.99
N ALA A 593 -10.11 17.20 -1.14
CA ALA A 593 -11.49 17.61 -0.93
C ALA A 593 -12.06 16.89 0.29
N PHE A 594 -13.00 17.54 0.99
CA PHE A 594 -13.69 16.95 2.13
C PHE A 594 -15.19 17.22 2.07
N ASP A 595 -15.96 16.29 2.65
CA ASP A 595 -17.42 16.39 2.78
C ASP A 595 -17.85 17.01 4.12
N ARG A 596 -19.15 17.26 4.25
CA ARG A 596 -19.76 17.77 5.49
C ARG A 596 -19.94 16.70 6.59
N GLY A 597 -19.61 15.45 6.31
CA GLY A 597 -19.94 14.29 7.12
C GLY A 597 -21.44 13.98 7.14
N ASN A 598 -21.81 12.92 7.86
CA ASN A 598 -23.21 12.54 8.04
C ASN A 598 -23.54 12.26 9.52
N PRO A 599 -24.03 13.26 10.27
CA PRO A 599 -24.39 13.12 11.68
C PRO A 599 -25.48 12.09 11.96
N LYS A 600 -26.38 11.79 11.00
CA LYS A 600 -27.42 10.77 11.19
C LYS A 600 -26.83 9.38 11.38
N ASN A 601 -25.67 9.14 10.77
CA ASN A 601 -24.95 7.86 10.79
C ASN A 601 -23.71 7.91 11.70
N ASN A 602 -23.56 8.96 12.53
CA ASN A 602 -22.35 9.24 13.31
C ASN A 602 -21.05 9.27 12.47
N LEU A 603 -21.15 9.63 11.19
CA LEU A 603 -19.99 9.76 10.31
C LEU A 603 -19.43 11.18 10.42
N PRO A 604 -18.16 11.35 10.84
CA PRO A 604 -17.50 12.65 10.78
C PRO A 604 -17.23 13.03 9.31
N SER A 605 -16.81 14.29 9.10
CA SER A 605 -16.31 14.75 7.80
C SER A 605 -15.13 13.86 7.36
N LEU A 606 -15.21 13.35 6.13
CA LEU A 606 -14.16 12.57 5.50
C LEU A 606 -13.42 13.42 4.46
N GLU A 607 -12.16 13.06 4.21
CA GLU A 607 -11.26 13.78 3.32
C GLU A 607 -10.56 12.82 2.37
N SER A 608 -10.47 13.21 1.09
CA SER A 608 -9.74 12.48 0.06
C SER A 608 -8.25 12.35 0.38
N SER A 609 -7.61 11.38 -0.26
CA SER A 609 -6.20 11.11 0.01
C SER A 609 -5.29 12.17 -0.58
N VAL A 610 -4.32 12.65 0.20
CA VAL A 610 -3.19 13.43 -0.33
C VAL A 610 -2.46 12.68 -1.44
N LEU A 611 -2.42 11.34 -1.37
CA LEU A 611 -1.70 10.51 -2.34
C LEU A 611 -2.30 10.56 -3.76
N GLU A 612 -3.58 10.93 -3.93
CA GLU A 612 -4.24 10.98 -5.24
C GLU A 612 -3.64 12.01 -6.18
N ASN A 613 -3.19 13.15 -5.64
CA ASN A 613 -2.62 14.23 -6.43
C ASN A 613 -1.36 14.87 -5.84
N LYS A 614 -0.68 14.19 -4.91
CA LYS A 614 0.63 14.60 -4.38
C LYS A 614 1.62 14.74 -5.55
N MET A 615 2.09 15.96 -5.77
CA MET A 615 3.11 16.25 -6.77
C MET A 615 4.32 16.91 -6.14
N TYR A 616 5.50 16.41 -6.48
CA TYR A 616 6.76 17.05 -6.09
C TYR A 616 7.08 18.21 -7.04
N ALA A 617 7.78 19.22 -6.54
CA ALA A 617 8.20 20.35 -7.34
C ALA A 617 9.60 20.82 -6.95
N VAL A 618 10.47 21.01 -7.96
CA VAL A 618 11.73 21.74 -7.78
C VAL A 618 11.46 23.22 -8.05
N ILE A 619 11.74 24.07 -7.07
CA ILE A 619 11.51 25.51 -7.17
C ILE A 619 12.66 26.16 -7.94
N GLY A 620 12.37 27.14 -8.80
CA GLY A 620 13.40 27.90 -9.48
C GLY A 620 12.91 28.67 -10.70
N SER A 621 13.86 29.17 -11.49
CA SER A 621 13.56 30.03 -12.63
C SER A 621 12.82 29.29 -13.74
N PRO A 622 11.73 29.86 -14.29
CA PRO A 622 11.13 29.33 -15.49
C PRO A 622 12.03 29.54 -16.70
N ALA A 623 11.73 28.85 -17.81
CA ALA A 623 12.40 29.06 -19.08
C ALA A 623 12.36 30.55 -19.48
N ARG A 624 13.50 31.10 -19.90
CA ARG A 624 13.61 32.52 -20.27
C ARG A 624 13.49 32.72 -21.78
N PRO A 625 12.64 33.65 -22.25
CA PRO A 625 12.61 34.01 -23.66
C PRO A 625 13.90 34.74 -24.05
N ALA A 626 14.22 34.74 -25.35
CA ALA A 626 15.35 35.50 -25.88
C ALA A 626 15.21 37.00 -25.58
N GLY A 627 16.34 37.68 -25.32
CA GLY A 627 16.35 39.09 -24.92
C GLY A 627 15.85 39.38 -23.51
N SER A 628 15.63 38.36 -22.67
CA SER A 628 15.33 38.53 -21.24
C SER A 628 16.44 39.30 -20.52
N GLU A 629 16.07 40.24 -19.65
CA GLU A 629 17.02 40.97 -18.78
C GLU A 629 17.66 40.06 -17.72
N PHE A 630 16.99 38.95 -17.39
CA PHE A 630 17.51 37.94 -16.46
C PHE A 630 18.61 37.13 -17.15
N ARG A 631 19.81 37.20 -16.56
CA ARG A 631 21.01 36.51 -17.05
C ARG A 631 21.06 35.07 -16.56
N VAL A 632 21.64 34.20 -17.39
CA VAL A 632 22.01 32.85 -16.99
C VAL A 632 23.01 32.87 -15.84
N GLY A 633 22.89 31.93 -14.93
CA GLY A 633 23.76 31.84 -13.76
C GLY A 633 23.91 30.42 -13.24
N VAL A 634 24.72 30.29 -12.20
CA VAL A 634 25.00 29.01 -11.52
C VAL A 634 24.82 29.17 -10.01
N PHE A 635 24.21 28.20 -9.33
CA PHE A 635 24.19 28.12 -7.87
C PHE A 635 24.36 26.68 -7.34
N PRO A 636 24.99 26.49 -6.17
CA PRO A 636 25.66 27.50 -5.37
C PRO A 636 26.92 28.01 -6.09
N ASN A 637 27.20 29.30 -5.94
CA ASN A 637 28.39 29.92 -6.51
C ASN A 637 28.93 30.98 -5.53
N PRO A 638 30.07 30.75 -4.86
CA PRO A 638 30.95 29.57 -5.02
C PRO A 638 30.30 28.28 -4.48
N TYR A 639 30.60 27.16 -5.12
CA TYR A 639 30.34 25.82 -4.59
C TYR A 639 31.48 25.47 -3.61
N ARG A 640 31.14 25.13 -2.36
CA ARG A 640 32.09 25.00 -1.24
C ARG A 640 32.02 23.62 -0.59
N GLY A 641 32.88 22.70 -1.02
CA GLY A 641 33.02 21.34 -0.52
C GLY A 641 31.82 20.48 -0.90
N GLN A 642 30.67 20.81 -0.32
CA GLN A 642 29.40 20.11 -0.41
C GLN A 642 28.24 21.11 -0.24
N ALA A 643 27.23 21.02 -1.10
CA ALA A 643 25.93 21.65 -0.93
C ALA A 643 25.04 20.80 -0.02
N ARG A 644 24.03 21.40 0.61
CA ARG A 644 23.16 20.68 1.56
C ARG A 644 22.34 19.55 0.95
N TRP A 645 22.17 19.53 -0.37
CA TRP A 645 21.45 18.47 -1.09
C TRP A 645 22.36 17.35 -1.58
N ASP A 646 23.69 17.53 -1.52
CA ASP A 646 24.62 16.53 -2.04
C ASP A 646 24.70 15.30 -1.12
N GLY A 647 24.99 14.15 -1.73
CA GLY A 647 25.36 12.93 -1.03
C GLY A 647 26.85 12.85 -0.71
N ASP A 648 27.29 11.67 -0.27
CA ASP A 648 28.66 11.45 0.23
C ASP A 648 29.65 11.14 -0.91
N SER A 649 29.17 10.66 -2.07
CA SER A 649 29.99 10.36 -3.24
C SER A 649 30.26 11.60 -4.09
N ASP A 650 31.35 11.58 -4.87
CA ASP A 650 31.63 12.62 -5.87
C ASP A 650 30.55 12.68 -6.97
N ARG A 651 29.87 11.55 -7.26
CA ARG A 651 28.74 11.50 -8.21
C ARG A 651 27.40 11.92 -7.61
N ASP A 652 27.36 12.13 -6.30
CA ASP A 652 26.16 12.59 -5.61
C ASP A 652 26.24 14.10 -5.33
N ARG A 653 27.08 14.83 -6.08
CA ARG A 653 27.22 16.28 -5.98
C ARG A 653 26.59 16.94 -7.18
N MET A 654 25.98 18.11 -6.97
CA MET A 654 25.48 18.89 -8.10
C MET A 654 25.44 20.40 -7.85
N LEU A 655 25.43 21.13 -8.96
CA LEU A 655 25.05 22.55 -9.01
C LEU A 655 23.95 22.76 -10.05
N TRP A 656 23.30 23.90 -9.98
CA TRP A 656 22.21 24.29 -10.87
C TRP A 656 22.65 25.41 -11.81
N PHE A 657 22.43 25.21 -13.11
CA PHE A 657 22.27 26.31 -14.06
C PHE A 657 20.84 26.83 -13.99
N PHE A 658 20.67 28.15 -14.00
CA PHE A 658 19.37 28.81 -13.90
C PHE A 658 19.22 29.96 -14.89
N ASN A 659 17.97 30.39 -15.08
CA ASN A 659 17.52 31.33 -16.10
C ASN A 659 17.84 30.85 -17.53
N LEU A 660 17.83 29.54 -17.76
CA LEU A 660 18.09 28.98 -19.07
C LEU A 660 16.94 29.29 -20.05
N PRO A 661 17.23 29.49 -21.34
CA PRO A 661 16.23 29.40 -22.39
C PRO A 661 15.52 28.04 -22.42
N ALA A 662 14.32 27.97 -23.02
CA ALA A 662 13.59 26.71 -23.15
C ALA A 662 14.42 25.64 -23.88
N GLU A 663 15.16 26.05 -24.91
CA GLU A 663 16.06 25.19 -25.67
C GLU A 663 17.47 25.80 -25.65
N ALA A 664 18.42 25.12 -24.98
CA ALA A 664 19.76 25.66 -24.78
C ALA A 664 20.87 24.61 -24.94
N GLU A 665 22.04 25.06 -25.42
CA GLU A 665 23.29 24.29 -25.41
C GLU A 665 24.23 24.94 -24.40
N VAL A 666 24.66 24.16 -23.40
CA VAL A 666 25.54 24.63 -22.32
C VAL A 666 26.91 23.98 -22.49
N ARG A 667 27.96 24.80 -22.40
CA ARG A 667 29.36 24.33 -22.45
C ARG A 667 30.15 24.89 -21.28
N ILE A 668 30.96 24.05 -20.66
CA ILE A 668 31.74 24.37 -19.47
C ILE A 668 33.22 24.25 -19.79
N TYR A 669 34.02 25.23 -19.34
CA TYR A 669 35.42 25.35 -19.67
C TYR A 669 36.30 25.62 -18.44
N THR A 670 37.55 25.18 -18.51
CA THR A 670 38.62 25.63 -17.60
C THR A 670 39.00 27.09 -17.91
N LEU A 671 39.80 27.70 -17.01
CA LEU A 671 40.41 29.02 -17.27
C LEU A 671 41.32 29.03 -18.51
N ALA A 672 41.89 27.89 -18.88
CA ALA A 672 42.74 27.74 -20.06
C ALA A 672 41.93 27.58 -21.36
N GLY A 673 40.60 27.43 -21.26
CA GLY A 673 39.70 27.24 -22.39
C GLY A 673 39.48 25.78 -22.78
N ASP A 674 39.94 24.83 -21.98
CA ASP A 674 39.68 23.40 -22.22
C ASP A 674 38.21 23.11 -21.95
N LEU A 675 37.54 22.41 -22.88
CA LEU A 675 36.17 21.96 -22.70
C LEU A 675 36.12 20.84 -21.65
N ILE A 676 35.35 21.07 -20.60
CA ILE A 676 35.14 20.12 -19.50
C ILE A 676 33.91 19.26 -19.76
N ASP A 677 32.81 19.91 -20.16
CA ASP A 677 31.56 19.22 -20.43
C ASP A 677 30.64 20.05 -21.34
N GLU A 678 29.71 19.36 -22.01
CA GLU A 678 28.71 19.92 -22.91
C GLU A 678 27.41 19.12 -22.84
N PHE A 679 26.29 19.82 -22.64
CA PHE A 679 24.97 19.21 -22.61
C PHE A 679 23.90 20.10 -23.26
N ARG A 680 22.78 19.48 -23.62
CA ARG A 680 21.60 20.15 -24.16
C ARG A 680 20.50 20.19 -23.12
N HIS A 681 19.89 21.35 -22.96
CA HIS A 681 18.75 21.56 -22.09
C HIS A 681 17.47 21.68 -22.91
N HIS A 682 16.51 20.82 -22.58
CA HIS A 682 15.16 20.80 -23.13
C HIS A 682 14.17 21.08 -21.98
N GLY A 683 13.82 22.35 -21.76
CA GLY A 683 13.13 22.78 -20.55
C GLY A 683 11.78 22.11 -20.30
N SER A 684 11.04 21.77 -21.37
CA SER A 684 9.73 21.12 -21.27
C SER A 684 9.82 19.64 -20.85
N SER A 685 10.88 18.94 -21.24
CA SER A 685 11.04 17.50 -21.03
C SER A 685 12.10 17.14 -19.98
N TYR A 686 12.95 18.08 -19.56
CA TYR A 686 14.01 17.81 -18.59
C TYR A 686 13.44 17.39 -17.23
N ARG A 687 13.92 16.25 -16.72
CA ARG A 687 13.54 15.65 -15.43
C ARG A 687 14.75 15.31 -14.55
N GLY A 688 15.96 15.72 -14.94
CA GLY A 688 17.20 15.40 -14.22
C GLY A 688 17.66 13.95 -14.42
N GLU A 689 17.29 13.37 -15.56
CA GLU A 689 17.64 12.02 -16.01
C GLU A 689 19.14 11.78 -16.18
N ASP A 690 19.92 12.85 -16.34
CA ASP A 690 21.36 12.87 -16.57
C ASP A 690 22.19 13.02 -15.29
N VAL A 691 21.56 13.29 -14.13
CA VAL A 691 22.24 13.48 -12.84
C VAL A 691 21.85 12.38 -11.85
N ASN A 692 22.85 11.62 -11.37
CA ASN A 692 22.64 10.48 -10.46
C ASN A 692 21.90 10.88 -9.17
N LEU A 693 22.30 12.00 -8.55
CA LEU A 693 21.62 12.51 -7.35
C LEU A 693 20.15 12.84 -7.61
N MET A 694 19.83 13.40 -8.78
CA MET A 694 18.45 13.71 -9.15
C MET A 694 17.63 12.41 -9.28
N GLN A 695 18.19 11.37 -9.90
CA GLN A 695 17.54 10.06 -9.98
C GLN A 695 17.31 9.45 -8.59
N GLN A 696 18.30 9.52 -7.69
CA GLN A 696 18.15 9.06 -6.31
C GLN A 696 17.06 9.82 -5.53
N LYS A 697 16.94 11.14 -5.74
CA LYS A 697 16.03 12.00 -4.97
C LYS A 697 14.62 12.10 -5.54
N ILE A 698 14.48 12.01 -6.87
CA ILE A 698 13.21 12.26 -7.58
C ILE A 698 12.92 11.31 -8.75
N GLY A 699 13.77 10.32 -9.06
CA GLY A 699 13.64 9.48 -10.26
C GLY A 699 12.38 8.59 -10.31
N GLY A 700 11.80 8.28 -9.15
CA GLY A 700 10.54 7.53 -9.03
C GLY A 700 9.30 8.39 -8.78
N SER A 701 9.43 9.72 -8.69
CA SER A 701 8.32 10.61 -8.36
C SER A 701 7.88 11.45 -9.55
N ASN A 702 6.60 11.81 -9.60
CA ASN A 702 6.09 12.76 -10.58
C ASN A 702 6.48 14.20 -10.19
N THR A 703 7.78 14.53 -10.33
CA THR A 703 8.33 15.84 -9.98
C THR A 703 8.25 16.82 -11.14
N VAL A 704 7.70 18.01 -10.89
CA VAL A 704 7.64 19.11 -11.84
C VAL A 704 8.84 20.03 -11.67
N LEU A 705 9.52 20.37 -12.78
CA LEU A 705 10.59 21.36 -12.83
C LEU A 705 10.12 22.64 -13.55
N PRO A 706 10.74 23.81 -13.29
CA PRO A 706 10.28 25.09 -13.83
C PRO A 706 10.68 25.30 -15.30
N GLY A 707 11.53 24.44 -15.86
CA GLY A 707 11.95 24.47 -17.27
C GLY A 707 13.02 25.50 -17.62
N GLY A 708 13.50 26.29 -16.66
CA GLY A 708 14.69 27.14 -16.81
C GLY A 708 15.83 26.75 -15.88
N LEU A 709 15.77 25.54 -15.30
CA LEU A 709 16.77 24.94 -14.44
C LEU A 709 17.34 23.68 -15.09
N HIS A 710 18.66 23.48 -14.96
CA HIS A 710 19.34 22.23 -15.33
C HIS A 710 20.44 21.93 -14.30
N ALA A 711 20.48 20.71 -13.79
CA ALA A 711 21.46 20.29 -12.80
C ALA A 711 22.70 19.75 -13.53
N TRP A 712 23.88 19.95 -12.95
CA TRP A 712 25.11 19.37 -13.45
C TRP A 712 25.87 18.72 -12.30
N ASP A 713 26.39 17.52 -12.51
CA ASP A 713 26.94 16.63 -11.48
C ASP A 713 28.42 16.87 -11.15
N LEU A 714 29.02 17.92 -11.72
CA LEU A 714 30.44 18.27 -11.58
C LEU A 714 31.38 17.18 -12.13
N ILE A 715 30.89 16.29 -12.99
CA ILE A 715 31.67 15.30 -13.71
C ILE A 715 31.97 15.82 -15.13
N SER A 716 33.22 15.66 -15.57
CA SER A 716 33.62 16.01 -16.93
C SER A 716 33.15 14.96 -17.94
N SER A 717 33.18 15.30 -19.23
CA SER A 717 32.86 14.38 -20.33
C SER A 717 33.76 13.13 -20.39
N TYR A 718 34.84 13.10 -19.61
CA TYR A 718 35.76 11.97 -19.47
C TYR A 718 35.54 11.16 -18.19
N ASP A 719 34.39 11.33 -17.53
CA ASP A 719 33.99 10.63 -16.31
C ASP A 719 34.94 10.87 -15.12
N GLN A 720 35.36 12.12 -14.98
CA GLN A 720 36.22 12.56 -13.87
C GLN A 720 35.61 13.75 -13.15
N ALA A 721 35.57 13.69 -11.82
CA ALA A 721 35.18 14.81 -10.98
C ALA A 721 36.15 15.99 -11.16
N ILE A 722 35.60 17.19 -11.38
CA ILE A 722 36.40 18.40 -11.59
C ILE A 722 37.19 18.80 -10.33
N ALA A 723 38.26 19.58 -10.50
CA ALA A 723 39.09 20.08 -9.40
C ALA A 723 38.60 21.42 -8.83
N THR A 724 39.20 21.84 -7.70
CA THR A 724 39.06 23.22 -7.19
C THR A 724 39.58 24.22 -8.24
N GLY A 725 38.79 25.24 -8.57
CA GLY A 725 39.16 26.20 -9.61
C GLY A 725 38.06 27.19 -10.00
N LEU A 726 38.43 28.13 -10.87
CA LEU A 726 37.51 29.04 -11.55
C LEU A 726 37.19 28.47 -12.94
N TYR A 727 35.90 28.33 -13.24
CA TYR A 727 35.37 27.80 -14.49
C TYR A 727 34.56 28.85 -15.22
N PHE A 728 34.54 28.76 -16.56
CA PHE A 728 33.67 29.55 -17.41
C PHE A 728 32.59 28.67 -18.01
N PHE A 729 31.45 29.26 -18.33
CA PHE A 729 30.43 28.59 -19.11
C PHE A 729 29.87 29.50 -20.20
N SER A 730 29.39 28.89 -21.28
CA SER A 730 28.57 29.55 -22.28
C SER A 730 27.23 28.82 -22.38
N VAL A 731 26.16 29.60 -22.55
CA VAL A 731 24.81 29.12 -22.82
C VAL A 731 24.38 29.73 -24.15
N LYS A 732 24.11 28.88 -25.13
CA LYS A 732 23.57 29.28 -26.42
C LYS A 732 22.08 28.96 -26.47
N ASN A 733 21.25 29.97 -26.69
CA ASN A 733 19.84 29.76 -27.05
C ASN A 733 19.79 29.10 -28.44
N VAL A 734 19.18 27.93 -28.54
CA VAL A 734 19.17 27.14 -29.79
C VAL A 734 18.30 27.81 -30.86
N GLU A 735 17.20 28.45 -30.47
CA GLU A 735 16.26 29.08 -31.39
C GLU A 735 16.83 30.36 -32.01
N THR A 736 17.48 31.20 -31.21
CA THR A 736 17.96 32.52 -31.67
C THR A 736 19.45 32.56 -31.99
N GLY A 737 20.23 31.61 -31.47
CA GLY A 737 21.69 31.62 -31.54
C GLY A 737 22.36 32.63 -30.59
N GLU A 738 21.59 33.32 -29.74
CA GLU A 738 22.12 34.24 -28.73
C GLU A 738 23.00 33.46 -27.72
N ILE A 739 24.19 34.00 -27.41
CA ILE A 739 25.12 33.38 -26.48
C ILE A 739 25.29 34.29 -25.26
N GLN A 740 25.05 33.73 -24.08
CA GLN A 740 25.42 34.33 -22.80
C GLN A 740 26.59 33.56 -22.19
N THR A 741 27.44 34.25 -21.44
CA THR A 741 28.60 33.65 -20.76
C THR A 741 28.63 34.03 -19.29
N GLY A 742 29.10 33.12 -18.45
CA GLY A 742 29.30 33.38 -17.03
C GLY A 742 30.49 32.62 -16.46
N LYS A 743 30.63 32.69 -15.14
CA LYS A 743 31.70 32.03 -14.40
C LYS A 743 31.21 31.50 -13.05
N PHE A 744 31.82 30.42 -12.58
CA PHE A 744 31.57 29.88 -11.25
C PHE A 744 32.86 29.33 -10.63
N VAL A 745 32.88 29.25 -9.30
CA VAL A 745 34.04 28.81 -8.53
C VAL A 745 33.71 27.54 -7.78
N ILE A 746 34.59 26.55 -7.87
CA ILE A 746 34.58 25.32 -7.06
C ILE A 746 35.69 25.39 -6.03
N ILE A 747 35.36 25.17 -4.76
CA ILE A 747 36.29 25.09 -3.63
C ILE A 747 36.03 23.77 -2.92
N LYS A 748 36.79 22.70 -3.26
CA LYS A 748 36.67 21.41 -2.57
C LYS A 748 37.28 21.43 -1.18
#